data_AF-A0A1Y2DNH0-F1
#
_entry.id   AF-A0A1Y2DNH0-F1
#
_cell.length_a   1.000
_cell.length_b   1.000
_cell.length_c   1.000
_cell.angle_alpha   90.00
_cell.angle_beta   90.00
_cell.angle_gamma   90.00
#
_symmetry.space_group_name_H-M   'P 1'
#
loop_
_entity.id
_entity.type
_entity.pdbx_description
1 polymer ?
#
loop_
_entity_poly.entity_id
_entity_poly.type
_entity_poly.pdbx_seq_one_letter_code
_entity_poly.pdbx_strand_id
1 'polypeptide(L)'
;MMPNVHSFSALRARSYVFRLPLFTRAIVVVITLLWLASIQSVWDVRQWGALIPDQVSLFSAYRMNTFPLIHINFIHALMNVLALTPLMERFESEYGTLTSLAMFIGPLSTIPALLYIFVERAVLRGNTAVMGASMWVFLLLGMEAIRTYKSNPHLVIGTHHVPTWTTPLVLTLVVAALVPSTSFLGHLCGVAVGYIFGLGYLKFLSPPEKALRWVEAKLNLLGRLPHYVSVDQKTYGRFGVLPTSSASASLPGLVGTSVLFARRDARLLKLPPYISLLCILIGLGWLLMLPADGYSRRTYISENALLPGQVHTYFGGSDQNVFRAYRHEVTALANRSNTEINDKLEDMFGGMGLKVGRQNYTYHSSGNTLSGENIYAILQAPRGDATEAIVLVAAWKNVKGEFNRSALALALALTRYFKRWSLWSKDIILVVPPDSRAGTQAWVDAYHDAHDAATVSSLPLKSGALQGAVAIDYPFEGRFGDVHIVYDGVNGQLPNLDLINSVVNIASGQMGMGATIQEMWRHSDKYNDRLKTMLRGMMNQGLGHAAGPHSSFIPYHVDAITIQPIGQGWHDEMGLGRLIEGTFRSLNNLLEHLHQSFFFYLLMHKERFVSIGTYLPSAMLIAANFTIMAISLWVKSGYATETEPKTEPKTENSPTEKDAEGKEHPDPAVSTVERDLFLPLGLVTACQFLGFLPLFVFNYAPSGLLTPLFSLFAALTLLLPHGLASFLSSLSSPPTPQHYQLFSSFSLLLLGMFLSSLATLNFSLALLVGLLASPLTFVRPLRHPILKYGCAALLSLFSPPIVVVAGAVAGEVGLRAVLEEAAFGWGVWGMYTPLVVWCVWWPAWVVGMVVLLGRTGVSGKAKSA
;
A
#
# COMPACT_ATOMS: atom_id res chain seq x y z
N MET A 1 -14.68 4.40 -13.18
CA MET A 1 -14.90 3.44 -12.08
C MET A 1 -13.62 2.63 -11.89
N MET A 2 -12.64 3.20 -11.18
CA MET A 2 -11.37 2.53 -10.84
C MET A 2 -11.51 1.80 -9.49
N PRO A 3 -10.68 0.77 -9.21
CA PRO A 3 -10.85 -0.08 -8.04
C PRO A 3 -10.28 0.58 -6.78
N ASN A 4 -11.13 0.76 -5.77
CA ASN A 4 -10.77 1.18 -4.40
C ASN A 4 -9.63 0.30 -3.86
N VAL A 5 -8.53 0.90 -3.39
CA VAL A 5 -7.44 0.15 -2.75
C VAL A 5 -7.99 -0.58 -1.51
N HIS A 6 -7.88 -1.90 -1.54
CA HIS A 6 -8.74 -2.84 -0.83
C HIS A 6 -8.23 -3.15 0.58
N SER A 7 -9.07 -2.97 1.60
CA SER A 7 -9.02 -3.83 2.78
C SER A 7 -9.26 -5.28 2.34
N PHE A 8 -8.45 -6.23 2.82
CA PHE A 8 -8.64 -7.65 2.53
C PHE A 8 -9.95 -8.13 3.18
N SER A 9 -11.05 -8.00 2.44
CA SER A 9 -12.35 -8.52 2.83
C SER A 9 -12.52 -9.90 2.23
N ALA A 10 -12.73 -10.91 3.09
CA ALA A 10 -13.06 -12.26 2.64
C ALA A 10 -14.29 -12.28 1.72
N LEU A 11 -15.24 -11.34 1.90
CA LEU A 11 -16.39 -11.14 1.02
C LEU A 11 -15.99 -10.65 -0.37
N ARG A 12 -14.98 -9.77 -0.48
CA ARG A 12 -14.46 -9.29 -1.78
C ARG A 12 -13.60 -10.33 -2.50
N ALA A 13 -12.73 -11.05 -1.77
CA ALA A 13 -11.97 -12.16 -2.35
C ALA A 13 -12.91 -13.24 -2.90
N ARG A 14 -13.95 -13.56 -2.13
CA ARG A 14 -15.06 -14.41 -2.57
C ARG A 14 -15.74 -13.83 -3.83
N SER A 15 -16.10 -12.55 -3.81
CA SER A 15 -16.74 -11.89 -4.96
C SER A 15 -15.86 -11.89 -6.22
N TYR A 16 -14.54 -11.67 -6.08
CA TYR A 16 -13.58 -11.69 -7.19
C TYR A 16 -13.53 -13.07 -7.85
N VAL A 17 -13.38 -14.14 -7.04
CA VAL A 17 -13.38 -15.53 -7.55
C VAL A 17 -14.70 -15.87 -8.26
N PHE A 18 -15.84 -15.39 -7.76
CA PHE A 18 -17.13 -15.60 -8.40
C PHE A 18 -17.37 -14.75 -9.66
N ARG A 19 -16.58 -13.68 -9.89
CA ARG A 19 -16.69 -12.80 -11.06
C ARG A 19 -15.79 -13.20 -12.23
N LEU A 20 -14.88 -14.17 -12.04
CA LEU A 20 -13.95 -14.59 -13.08
C LEU A 20 -14.68 -15.01 -14.38
N PRO A 21 -14.16 -14.58 -15.55
CA PRO A 21 -14.64 -15.04 -16.86
C PRO A 21 -14.62 -16.57 -16.99
N LEU A 22 -15.52 -17.10 -17.82
CA LEU A 22 -15.85 -18.54 -17.85
C LEU A 22 -14.65 -19.44 -18.15
N PHE A 23 -13.84 -19.13 -19.16
CA PHE A 23 -12.69 -19.97 -19.55
C PHE A 23 -11.59 -19.92 -18.49
N THR A 24 -11.28 -18.74 -17.95
CA THR A 24 -10.33 -18.54 -16.86
C THR A 24 -10.71 -19.35 -15.64
N ARG A 25 -11.99 -19.27 -15.23
CA ARG A 25 -12.54 -20.08 -14.13
C ARG A 25 -12.44 -21.57 -14.42
N ALA A 26 -12.78 -22.00 -15.64
CA ALA A 26 -12.69 -23.40 -16.04
C ALA A 26 -11.26 -23.94 -15.94
N ILE A 27 -10.26 -23.17 -16.39
CA ILE A 27 -8.84 -23.55 -16.30
C ILE A 27 -8.39 -23.69 -14.84
N VAL A 28 -8.74 -22.75 -13.96
CA VAL A 28 -8.42 -22.84 -12.52
C VAL A 28 -9.03 -24.11 -11.90
N VAL A 29 -10.28 -24.42 -12.22
CA VAL A 29 -10.95 -25.64 -11.76
C VAL A 29 -10.26 -26.89 -12.31
N VAL A 30 -9.95 -26.93 -13.61
CA VAL A 30 -9.29 -28.08 -14.25
C VAL A 30 -7.91 -28.34 -13.66
N ILE A 31 -7.09 -27.31 -13.44
CA ILE A 31 -5.79 -27.44 -12.77
C ILE A 31 -5.96 -28.02 -11.37
N THR A 32 -6.95 -27.52 -10.62
CA THR A 32 -7.24 -27.98 -9.25
C THR A 32 -7.68 -29.45 -9.24
N LEU A 33 -8.59 -29.83 -10.15
CA LEU A 33 -9.10 -31.20 -10.26
C LEU A 33 -8.01 -32.19 -10.71
N LEU A 34 -7.17 -31.82 -11.68
CA LEU A 34 -6.06 -32.67 -12.13
C LEU A 34 -4.99 -32.80 -11.05
N TRP A 35 -4.74 -31.74 -10.26
CA TRP A 35 -3.87 -31.84 -9.10
C TRP A 35 -4.45 -32.79 -8.04
N LEU A 36 -5.74 -32.68 -7.69
CA LEU A 36 -6.42 -33.61 -6.78
C LEU A 36 -6.38 -35.05 -7.29
N ALA A 37 -6.62 -35.24 -8.59
CA ALA A 37 -6.51 -36.55 -9.24
C ALA A 37 -5.07 -37.10 -9.21
N SER A 38 -4.04 -36.28 -9.01
CA SER A 38 -2.65 -36.75 -8.86
C SER A 38 -2.30 -37.28 -7.48
N ILE A 39 -3.23 -37.22 -6.51
CA ILE A 39 -3.03 -37.73 -5.14
C ILE A 39 -3.20 -39.26 -5.07
N GLN A 40 -4.06 -39.82 -5.93
CA GLN A 40 -4.30 -41.26 -6.00
C GLN A 40 -3.21 -41.97 -6.84
N SER A 41 -3.07 -43.29 -6.65
CA SER A 41 -2.02 -44.12 -7.28
C SER A 41 -2.49 -45.03 -8.43
N VAL A 42 -3.78 -45.05 -8.75
CA VAL A 42 -4.41 -45.84 -9.82
C VAL A 42 -4.05 -45.30 -11.22
N TRP A 43 -3.90 -43.99 -11.36
CA TRP A 43 -3.55 -43.33 -12.62
C TRP A 43 -2.47 -42.27 -12.40
N ASP A 44 -1.32 -42.43 -13.06
CA ASP A 44 -0.26 -41.43 -13.02
C ASP A 44 -0.60 -40.25 -13.95
N VAL A 45 -1.34 -39.29 -13.38
CA VAL A 45 -1.76 -38.05 -14.05
C VAL A 45 -0.55 -37.23 -14.51
N ARG A 46 0.55 -37.27 -13.75
CA ARG A 46 1.78 -36.51 -14.06
C ARG A 46 2.45 -37.11 -15.29
N GLN A 47 2.65 -38.43 -15.29
CA GLN A 47 3.22 -39.14 -16.42
C GLN A 47 2.33 -39.09 -17.66
N TRP A 48 1.01 -39.11 -17.51
CA TRP A 48 0.08 -38.99 -18.63
C TRP A 48 0.16 -37.62 -19.33
N GLY A 49 0.17 -36.53 -18.56
CA GLY A 49 0.01 -35.20 -19.13
C GLY A 49 1.29 -34.38 -19.28
N ALA A 50 2.43 -34.80 -18.74
CA ALA A 50 3.69 -34.07 -18.89
C ALA A 50 4.18 -34.02 -20.35
N LEU A 51 4.84 -32.91 -20.70
CA LEU A 51 5.54 -32.73 -21.97
C LEU A 51 6.93 -33.36 -21.87
N ILE A 52 7.08 -34.55 -22.43
CA ILE A 52 8.34 -35.32 -22.45
C ILE A 52 8.75 -35.49 -23.92
N PRO A 53 9.84 -34.84 -24.38
CA PRO A 53 10.21 -34.79 -25.80
C PRO A 53 10.26 -36.15 -26.53
N ASP A 54 10.74 -37.21 -25.87
CA ASP A 54 10.82 -38.54 -26.46
C ASP A 54 9.49 -39.29 -26.49
N GLN A 55 8.51 -38.87 -25.68
CA GLN A 55 7.19 -39.51 -25.62
C GLN A 55 6.14 -38.78 -26.45
N VAL A 56 6.51 -37.75 -27.22
CA VAL A 56 5.61 -37.08 -28.17
C VAL A 56 5.66 -37.77 -29.53
N SER A 57 4.52 -38.35 -29.90
CA SER A 57 4.22 -39.04 -31.16
C SER A 57 2.85 -38.60 -31.65
N LEU A 58 2.41 -39.06 -32.84
CA LEU A 58 1.07 -38.78 -33.36
C LEU A 58 -0.05 -39.17 -32.38
N PHE A 59 0.11 -40.29 -31.64
CA PHE A 59 -0.87 -40.78 -30.67
C PHE A 59 -0.78 -40.11 -29.30
N SER A 60 0.31 -39.38 -29.02
CA SER A 60 0.56 -38.69 -27.75
C SER A 60 0.71 -37.18 -27.92
N ALA A 61 0.30 -36.64 -29.06
CA ALA A 61 0.34 -35.21 -29.38
C ALA A 61 -0.49 -34.36 -28.40
N TYR A 62 -1.47 -34.96 -27.72
CA TYR A 62 -2.24 -34.31 -26.65
C TYR A 62 -1.35 -33.74 -25.54
N ARG A 63 -0.17 -34.32 -25.30
CA ARG A 63 0.82 -33.85 -24.32
C ARG A 63 1.28 -32.41 -24.56
N MET A 64 1.21 -31.92 -25.81
CA MET A 64 1.53 -30.54 -26.16
C MET A 64 0.45 -29.54 -25.70
N ASN A 65 -0.71 -30.00 -25.26
CA ASN A 65 -1.81 -29.17 -24.76
C ASN A 65 -2.19 -29.50 -23.30
N THR A 66 -1.89 -30.70 -22.81
CA THR A 66 -2.21 -31.10 -21.43
C THR A 66 -1.17 -30.67 -20.41
N PHE A 67 0.11 -30.57 -20.78
CA PHE A 67 1.20 -30.24 -19.84
C PHE A 67 1.02 -28.96 -19.01
N PRO A 68 0.39 -27.87 -19.47
CA PRO A 68 0.19 -26.68 -18.66
C PRO A 68 -0.79 -26.92 -17.50
N LEU A 69 -1.66 -27.92 -17.63
CA LEU A 69 -2.71 -28.21 -16.66
C LEU A 69 -2.22 -29.10 -15.50
N ILE A 70 -1.04 -29.70 -15.64
CA ILE A 70 -0.52 -30.76 -14.77
C ILE A 70 0.59 -30.21 -13.87
N HIS A 71 0.59 -30.57 -12.58
CA HIS A 71 1.50 -29.97 -11.60
C HIS A 71 2.16 -31.01 -10.68
N ILE A 72 3.41 -30.73 -10.30
CA ILE A 72 4.26 -31.62 -9.49
C ILE A 72 3.77 -31.73 -8.05
N ASN A 73 3.35 -30.62 -7.44
CA ASN A 73 2.87 -30.57 -6.08
C ASN A 73 1.89 -29.40 -5.88
N PHE A 74 1.31 -29.33 -4.68
CA PHE A 74 0.33 -28.31 -4.32
C PHE A 74 0.87 -26.88 -4.48
N ILE A 75 2.09 -26.63 -3.99
CA ILE A 75 2.70 -25.29 -4.01
C ILE A 75 2.91 -24.84 -5.46
N HIS A 76 3.38 -25.73 -6.33
CA HIS A 76 3.55 -25.43 -7.74
C HIS A 76 2.21 -25.15 -8.45
N ALA A 77 1.16 -25.92 -8.15
CA ALA A 77 -0.19 -25.66 -8.66
C ALA A 77 -0.73 -24.31 -8.18
N LEU A 78 -0.63 -24.03 -6.88
CA LEU A 78 -1.11 -22.80 -6.25
C LEU A 78 -0.42 -21.57 -6.84
N MET A 79 0.91 -21.58 -6.93
CA MET A 79 1.67 -20.45 -7.47
C MET A 79 1.36 -20.19 -8.94
N ASN A 80 1.21 -21.25 -9.76
CA ASN A 80 0.83 -21.09 -11.16
C ASN A 80 -0.61 -20.59 -11.30
N VAL A 81 -1.56 -21.05 -10.48
CA VAL A 81 -2.94 -20.53 -10.48
C VAL A 81 -2.95 -19.04 -10.11
N LEU A 82 -2.22 -18.64 -9.06
CA LEU A 82 -2.15 -17.25 -8.64
C LEU A 82 -1.52 -16.35 -9.72
N ALA A 83 -0.47 -16.82 -10.41
CA ALA A 83 0.19 -16.07 -11.46
C ALA A 83 -0.62 -16.03 -12.78
N LEU A 84 -1.30 -17.12 -13.13
CA LEU A 84 -2.02 -17.26 -14.39
C LEU A 84 -3.35 -16.52 -14.39
N THR A 85 -4.10 -16.57 -13.29
CA THR A 85 -5.49 -16.06 -13.21
C THR A 85 -5.63 -14.62 -13.70
N PRO A 86 -4.86 -13.61 -13.22
CA PRO A 86 -5.05 -12.22 -13.66
C PRO A 86 -4.66 -12.01 -15.14
N LEU A 87 -3.67 -12.74 -15.64
CA LEU A 87 -3.23 -12.63 -17.04
C LEU A 87 -4.24 -13.27 -17.99
N MET A 88 -4.78 -14.42 -17.62
CA MET A 88 -5.77 -15.16 -18.40
C MET A 88 -7.13 -14.44 -18.40
N GLU A 89 -7.57 -13.91 -17.25
CA GLU A 89 -8.78 -13.08 -17.13
C GLU A 89 -8.72 -11.91 -18.10
N ARG A 90 -7.57 -11.22 -18.15
CA ARG A 90 -7.37 -10.09 -19.04
C ARG A 90 -7.41 -10.51 -20.51
N PHE A 91 -6.75 -11.62 -20.86
CA PHE A 91 -6.80 -12.16 -22.21
C PHE A 91 -8.23 -12.51 -22.62
N GLU A 92 -8.99 -13.19 -21.76
CA GLU A 92 -10.36 -13.60 -22.06
C GLU A 92 -11.32 -12.41 -22.18
N SER A 93 -11.15 -11.40 -21.34
CA SER A 93 -11.94 -10.18 -21.41
C SER A 93 -11.69 -9.40 -22.72
N GLU A 94 -10.46 -9.46 -23.23
CA GLU A 94 -10.07 -8.76 -24.45
C GLU A 94 -10.46 -9.51 -25.72
N TYR A 95 -10.25 -10.83 -25.76
CA TYR A 95 -10.40 -11.63 -26.97
C TYR A 95 -11.69 -12.47 -27.00
N GLY A 96 -12.41 -12.59 -25.89
CA GLY A 96 -13.62 -13.39 -25.74
C GLY A 96 -13.36 -14.86 -25.35
N THR A 97 -14.38 -15.51 -24.78
CA THR A 97 -14.28 -16.87 -24.22
C THR A 97 -13.97 -17.92 -25.29
N LEU A 98 -14.66 -17.93 -26.44
CA LEU A 98 -14.39 -18.91 -27.51
C LEU A 98 -13.01 -18.73 -28.16
N THR A 99 -12.54 -17.49 -28.31
CA THR A 99 -11.19 -17.22 -28.80
C THR A 99 -10.16 -17.75 -27.82
N SER A 100 -10.36 -17.51 -26.52
CA SER A 100 -9.47 -18.01 -25.46
C SER A 100 -9.40 -19.53 -25.45
N LEU A 101 -10.56 -20.19 -25.53
CA LEU A 101 -10.66 -21.65 -25.66
C LEU A 101 -9.86 -22.16 -26.87
N ALA A 102 -10.11 -21.60 -28.05
CA ALA A 102 -9.46 -22.03 -29.29
C ALA A 102 -7.93 -21.80 -29.27
N MET A 103 -7.49 -20.67 -28.71
CA MET A 103 -6.09 -20.29 -28.71
C MET A 103 -5.28 -21.09 -27.67
N PHE A 104 -5.80 -21.29 -26.46
CA PHE A 104 -5.09 -22.00 -25.38
C PHE A 104 -5.19 -23.53 -25.46
N ILE A 105 -6.27 -24.08 -26.02
CA ILE A 105 -6.34 -25.53 -26.31
C ILE A 105 -5.70 -25.86 -27.67
N GLY A 106 -5.14 -24.86 -28.36
CA GLY A 106 -4.46 -25.03 -29.64
C GLY A 106 -3.12 -24.31 -29.71
N PRO A 107 -2.98 -23.25 -30.52
CA PRO A 107 -1.69 -22.69 -30.91
C PRO A 107 -0.86 -22.11 -29.76
N LEU A 108 -1.47 -21.49 -28.74
CA LEU A 108 -0.72 -20.89 -27.61
C LEU A 108 -0.16 -21.93 -26.64
N SER A 109 -0.57 -23.19 -26.74
CA SER A 109 0.06 -24.31 -26.02
C SER A 109 0.98 -25.10 -26.94
N THR A 110 0.50 -25.38 -28.15
CA THR A 110 1.20 -26.26 -29.09
C THR A 110 2.46 -25.62 -29.67
N ILE A 111 2.46 -24.33 -30.02
CA ILE A 111 3.64 -23.68 -30.62
C ILE A 111 4.80 -23.56 -29.61
N PRO A 112 4.60 -23.08 -28.36
CA PRO A 112 5.66 -23.10 -27.35
C PRO A 112 6.16 -24.52 -27.04
N ALA A 113 5.27 -25.51 -27.01
CA ALA A 113 5.64 -26.91 -26.79
C ALA A 113 6.50 -27.46 -27.93
N LEU A 114 6.16 -27.17 -29.20
CA LEU A 114 6.96 -27.56 -30.36
C LEU A 114 8.33 -26.88 -30.34
N LEU A 115 8.39 -25.59 -30.01
CA LEU A 115 9.65 -24.86 -29.85
C LEU A 115 10.50 -25.48 -28.74
N TYR A 116 9.89 -25.81 -27.60
CA TYR A 116 10.57 -26.49 -26.50
C TYR A 116 11.12 -27.86 -26.92
N ILE A 117 10.29 -28.72 -27.53
CA ILE A 117 10.72 -30.05 -28.01
C ILE A 117 11.86 -29.92 -29.02
N PHE A 118 11.78 -28.97 -29.95
CA PHE A 118 12.82 -28.76 -30.94
C PHE A 118 14.15 -28.38 -30.28
N VAL A 119 14.14 -27.40 -29.36
CA VAL A 119 15.38 -26.99 -28.69
C VAL A 119 15.90 -28.10 -27.76
N GLU A 120 15.05 -28.67 -26.92
CA GLU A 120 15.45 -29.70 -25.95
C GLU A 120 15.96 -30.96 -26.66
N ARG A 121 15.23 -31.48 -27.64
CA ARG A 121 15.54 -32.75 -28.31
C ARG A 121 16.52 -32.60 -29.47
N ALA A 122 16.32 -31.62 -30.36
CA ALA A 122 17.12 -31.50 -31.58
C ALA A 122 18.42 -30.71 -31.35
N VAL A 123 18.41 -29.69 -30.48
CA VAL A 123 19.59 -28.85 -30.22
C VAL A 123 20.39 -29.36 -29.03
N LEU A 124 19.74 -29.56 -27.88
CA LEU A 124 20.39 -29.94 -26.62
C LEU A 124 20.55 -31.44 -26.43
N ARG A 125 19.89 -32.27 -27.26
CA ARG A 125 19.85 -33.74 -27.16
C ARG A 125 19.42 -34.23 -25.77
N GLY A 126 18.56 -33.46 -25.11
CA GLY A 126 17.97 -33.74 -23.81
C GLY A 126 16.55 -34.31 -23.93
N ASN A 127 16.00 -34.71 -22.78
CA ASN A 127 14.64 -35.23 -22.65
C ASN A 127 13.98 -34.76 -21.35
N THR A 128 14.21 -33.50 -20.96
CA THR A 128 13.69 -32.97 -19.70
C THR A 128 12.17 -32.82 -19.78
N ALA A 129 11.46 -33.41 -18.82
CA ALA A 129 10.01 -33.31 -18.70
C ALA A 129 9.58 -31.91 -18.21
N VAL A 130 8.56 -31.32 -18.85
CA VAL A 130 7.96 -30.05 -18.42
C VAL A 130 6.48 -30.22 -18.16
N MET A 131 6.02 -29.59 -17.08
CA MET A 131 4.63 -29.60 -16.64
C MET A 131 4.38 -28.35 -15.81
N GLY A 132 3.18 -27.79 -15.90
CA GLY A 132 2.71 -26.63 -15.17
C GLY A 132 2.42 -25.42 -16.05
N ALA A 133 1.49 -24.57 -15.60
CA ALA A 133 0.98 -23.46 -16.40
C ALA A 133 1.96 -22.27 -16.54
N SER A 134 3.15 -22.36 -15.93
CA SER A 134 4.15 -21.29 -15.99
C SER A 134 4.56 -20.91 -17.42
N MET A 135 4.53 -21.83 -18.39
CA MET A 135 4.78 -21.48 -19.78
C MET A 135 3.69 -20.56 -20.36
N TRP A 136 2.43 -20.74 -19.98
CA TRP A 136 1.35 -19.80 -20.34
C TRP A 136 1.52 -18.44 -19.66
N VAL A 137 1.96 -18.41 -18.40
CA VAL A 137 2.27 -17.17 -17.68
C VAL A 137 3.32 -16.36 -18.44
N PHE A 138 4.45 -16.98 -18.77
CA PHE A 138 5.53 -16.30 -19.49
C PHE A 138 5.18 -15.92 -20.94
N LEU A 139 4.32 -16.71 -21.60
CA LEU A 139 3.75 -16.34 -22.89
C LEU A 139 2.90 -15.07 -22.80
N LEU A 140 1.96 -15.01 -21.84
CA LEU A 140 1.10 -13.85 -21.63
C LEU A 140 1.89 -12.61 -21.21
N LEU A 141 2.93 -12.78 -20.38
CA LEU A 141 3.87 -11.70 -20.03
C LEU A 141 4.67 -11.21 -21.23
N GLY A 142 5.11 -12.11 -22.12
CA GLY A 142 5.77 -11.75 -23.37
C GLY A 142 4.88 -10.89 -24.26
N MET A 143 3.61 -11.30 -24.42
CA MET A 143 2.62 -10.53 -25.17
C MET A 143 2.42 -9.12 -24.59
N GLU A 144 2.27 -9.03 -23.28
CA GLU A 144 2.04 -7.77 -22.57
C GLU A 144 3.27 -6.86 -22.62
N ALA A 145 4.47 -7.43 -22.54
CA ALA A 145 5.72 -6.66 -22.62
C ALA A 145 5.90 -5.98 -23.99
N ILE A 146 5.55 -6.64 -25.10
CA ILE A 146 5.56 -6.00 -26.42
C ILE A 146 4.50 -4.91 -26.53
N ARG A 147 3.32 -5.14 -25.97
CA ARG A 147 2.24 -4.13 -25.95
C ARG A 147 2.66 -2.91 -25.13
N THR A 148 3.28 -3.15 -23.98
CA THR A 148 3.84 -2.11 -23.11
C THR A 148 4.98 -1.39 -23.79
N TYR A 149 5.86 -2.07 -24.52
CA TYR A 149 6.94 -1.44 -25.26
C TYR A 149 6.47 -0.46 -26.34
N LYS A 150 5.31 -0.74 -26.97
CA LYS A 150 4.70 0.17 -27.95
C LYS A 150 4.18 1.47 -27.32
N SER A 151 3.73 1.44 -26.06
CA SER A 151 3.20 2.62 -25.36
C SER A 151 4.24 3.31 -24.46
N ASN A 152 5.11 2.53 -23.84
CA ASN A 152 6.15 2.92 -22.89
C ASN A 152 7.43 2.12 -23.21
N PRO A 153 8.29 2.59 -24.13
CA PRO A 153 9.41 1.79 -24.64
C PRO A 153 10.51 1.57 -23.61
N HIS A 154 10.63 2.42 -22.60
CA HIS A 154 11.72 2.38 -21.63
C HIS A 154 11.21 2.42 -20.19
N LEU A 155 11.73 1.52 -19.37
CA LEU A 155 11.71 1.61 -17.93
C LEU A 155 12.91 2.47 -17.51
N VAL A 156 12.63 3.60 -16.86
CA VAL A 156 13.68 4.52 -16.39
C VAL A 156 14.13 4.07 -15.01
N ILE A 157 15.39 3.65 -14.89
CA ILE A 157 16.03 3.27 -13.62
C ILE A 157 17.20 4.24 -13.40
N GLY A 158 16.99 5.26 -12.57
CA GLY A 158 17.95 6.36 -12.42
C GLY A 158 18.14 7.12 -13.73
N THR A 159 19.32 7.02 -14.33
CA THR A 159 19.66 7.62 -15.65
C THR A 159 19.64 6.61 -16.81
N HIS A 160 19.38 5.34 -16.54
CA HIS A 160 19.43 4.28 -17.54
C HIS A 160 18.03 3.94 -18.08
N HIS A 161 17.95 3.82 -19.40
CA HIS A 161 16.73 3.44 -20.11
C HIS A 161 16.78 1.95 -20.45
N VAL A 162 16.06 1.13 -19.68
CA VAL A 162 15.95 -0.31 -19.94
C VAL A 162 14.73 -0.57 -20.81
N PRO A 163 14.84 -1.19 -21.99
CA PRO A 163 13.68 -1.45 -22.83
C PRO A 163 12.64 -2.32 -22.12
N THR A 164 11.38 -1.89 -22.06
CA THR A 164 10.32 -2.60 -21.31
C THR A 164 10.03 -4.00 -21.85
N TRP A 165 10.32 -4.25 -23.12
CA TRP A 165 10.22 -5.60 -23.69
C TRP A 165 11.11 -6.62 -22.96
N THR A 166 12.22 -6.19 -22.35
CA THR A 166 13.15 -7.09 -21.64
C THR A 166 12.63 -7.62 -20.29
N THR A 167 11.52 -7.05 -19.77
CA THR A 167 11.01 -7.38 -18.43
C THR A 167 10.70 -8.87 -18.20
N PRO A 168 10.09 -9.63 -19.14
CA PRO A 168 9.84 -11.05 -18.93
C PRO A 168 11.13 -11.88 -18.93
N LEU A 169 12.19 -11.46 -19.65
CA LEU A 169 13.49 -12.16 -19.67
C LEU A 169 14.24 -12.00 -18.35
N VAL A 170 14.14 -10.83 -17.72
CA VAL A 170 14.67 -10.65 -16.37
C VAL A 170 13.90 -11.54 -15.40
N LEU A 171 12.58 -11.63 -15.56
CA LEU A 171 11.74 -12.47 -14.70
C LEU A 171 12.04 -13.97 -14.88
N THR A 172 12.31 -14.46 -16.09
CA THR A 172 12.71 -15.87 -16.29
C THR A 172 14.01 -16.20 -15.54
N LEU A 173 14.99 -15.29 -15.56
CA LEU A 173 16.23 -15.44 -14.81
C LEU A 173 15.99 -15.44 -13.28
N VAL A 174 15.15 -14.53 -12.80
CA VAL A 174 14.79 -14.44 -11.37
C VAL A 174 14.06 -15.71 -10.91
N VAL A 175 13.06 -16.17 -11.66
CA VAL A 175 12.29 -17.37 -11.30
C VAL A 175 13.17 -18.61 -11.34
N ALA A 176 14.03 -18.77 -12.36
CA ALA A 176 14.97 -19.89 -12.42
C ALA A 176 15.97 -19.90 -11.25
N ALA A 177 16.30 -18.73 -10.70
CA ALA A 177 17.19 -18.61 -9.54
C ALA A 177 16.48 -18.86 -8.19
N LEU A 178 15.20 -18.51 -8.07
CA LEU A 178 14.45 -18.55 -6.82
C LEU A 178 13.63 -19.83 -6.63
N VAL A 179 13.14 -20.43 -7.72
CA VAL A 179 12.24 -21.58 -7.68
C VAL A 179 12.98 -22.80 -8.21
N PRO A 180 13.46 -23.71 -7.34
CA PRO A 180 14.15 -24.92 -7.79
C PRO A 180 13.22 -25.78 -8.66
N SER A 181 13.82 -26.47 -9.63
CA SER A 181 13.12 -27.40 -10.54
C SER A 181 12.15 -26.76 -11.56
N THR A 182 12.21 -25.44 -11.80
CA THR A 182 11.49 -24.81 -12.93
C THR A 182 12.26 -24.95 -14.25
N SER A 183 11.54 -25.14 -15.36
CA SER A 183 12.15 -25.19 -16.69
C SER A 183 12.43 -23.80 -17.25
N PHE A 184 13.68 -23.33 -17.07
CA PHE A 184 14.15 -22.07 -17.66
C PHE A 184 13.94 -22.03 -19.18
N LEU A 185 14.30 -23.12 -19.86
CA LEU A 185 14.10 -23.26 -21.30
C LEU A 185 12.61 -23.16 -21.67
N GLY A 186 11.75 -23.82 -20.90
CA GLY A 186 10.30 -23.74 -21.11
C GLY A 186 9.75 -22.31 -20.95
N HIS A 187 10.22 -21.56 -19.94
CA HIS A 187 9.83 -20.16 -19.79
C HIS A 187 10.31 -19.31 -20.96
N LEU A 188 11.54 -19.53 -21.44
CA LEU A 188 12.10 -18.82 -22.59
C LEU A 188 11.28 -19.08 -23.87
N CYS A 189 10.86 -20.32 -24.11
CA CYS A 189 9.98 -20.67 -25.22
C CYS A 189 8.61 -19.98 -25.11
N GLY A 190 8.05 -19.89 -23.89
CA GLY A 190 6.84 -19.11 -23.63
C GLY A 190 7.01 -17.64 -23.99
N VAL A 191 8.05 -16.98 -23.48
CA VAL A 191 8.35 -15.56 -23.78
C VAL A 191 8.54 -15.34 -25.29
N ALA A 192 9.30 -16.21 -25.96
CA ALA A 192 9.58 -16.09 -27.39
C ALA A 192 8.29 -16.11 -28.22
N VAL A 193 7.40 -17.09 -27.99
CA VAL A 193 6.11 -17.15 -28.68
C VAL A 193 5.21 -15.98 -28.29
N GLY A 194 5.23 -15.58 -27.02
CA GLY A 194 4.53 -14.38 -26.54
C GLY A 194 4.94 -13.11 -27.28
N TYR A 195 6.24 -12.90 -27.54
CA TYR A 195 6.73 -11.77 -28.33
C TYR A 195 6.24 -11.81 -29.77
N ILE A 196 6.34 -12.95 -30.43
CA ILE A 196 5.87 -13.12 -31.82
C ILE A 196 4.36 -12.81 -31.91
N PHE A 197 3.58 -13.27 -30.92
CA PHE A 197 2.16 -12.98 -30.84
C PHE A 197 1.90 -11.47 -30.58
N GLY A 198 2.59 -10.86 -29.63
CA GLY A 198 2.46 -9.42 -29.30
C GLY A 198 2.87 -8.48 -30.44
N LEU A 199 3.80 -8.91 -31.30
CA LEU A 199 4.16 -8.22 -32.54
C LEU A 199 3.05 -8.31 -33.60
N GLY A 200 2.16 -9.29 -33.49
CA GLY A 200 0.99 -9.48 -34.35
C GLY A 200 1.16 -10.55 -35.42
N TYR A 201 2.30 -11.26 -35.44
CA TYR A 201 2.59 -12.25 -36.49
C TYR A 201 1.76 -13.54 -36.38
N LEU A 202 1.18 -13.83 -35.22
CA LEU A 202 0.32 -15.00 -35.00
C LEU A 202 -1.18 -14.68 -35.02
N LYS A 203 -1.58 -13.46 -35.40
CA LYS A 203 -2.99 -13.06 -35.44
C LYS A 203 -3.85 -13.91 -36.39
N PHE A 204 -3.24 -14.45 -37.46
CA PHE A 204 -3.93 -15.30 -38.42
C PHE A 204 -4.41 -16.64 -37.82
N LEU A 205 -3.88 -17.05 -36.66
CA LEU A 205 -4.29 -18.27 -35.95
C LEU A 205 -5.58 -18.08 -35.16
N SER A 206 -6.02 -16.83 -34.94
CA SER A 206 -7.28 -16.57 -34.27
C SER A 206 -8.47 -16.98 -35.14
N PRO A 207 -9.49 -17.66 -34.58
CA PRO A 207 -10.65 -18.08 -35.36
C PRO A 207 -11.37 -16.89 -36.02
N PRO A 208 -11.94 -17.04 -37.23
CA PRO A 208 -12.67 -15.97 -37.88
C PRO A 208 -13.87 -15.52 -37.03
N GLU A 209 -14.01 -14.22 -36.81
CA GLU A 209 -15.09 -13.67 -35.96
C GLU A 209 -16.49 -14.06 -36.46
N LYS A 210 -16.67 -14.17 -37.79
CA LYS A 210 -17.92 -14.63 -38.39
C LYS A 210 -18.31 -16.04 -37.93
N ALA A 211 -17.33 -16.95 -37.82
CA ALA A 211 -17.57 -18.30 -37.34
C ALA A 211 -17.88 -18.31 -35.84
N LEU A 212 -17.15 -17.52 -35.05
CA LEU A 212 -17.39 -17.39 -33.62
C LEU A 212 -18.79 -16.84 -33.31
N ARG A 213 -19.20 -15.74 -33.98
CA ARG A 213 -20.56 -15.18 -33.87
C ARG A 213 -21.63 -16.18 -34.27
N TRP A 214 -21.40 -16.96 -35.33
CA TRP A 214 -22.32 -18.00 -35.75
C TRP A 214 -22.51 -19.07 -34.66
N VAL A 215 -21.42 -19.53 -34.03
CA VAL A 215 -21.48 -20.49 -32.90
C VAL A 215 -22.19 -19.87 -31.70
N GLU A 216 -21.84 -18.64 -31.32
CA GLU A 216 -22.46 -17.93 -30.18
C GLU A 216 -23.97 -17.78 -30.34
N ALA A 217 -24.42 -17.34 -31.52
CA ALA A 217 -25.82 -17.15 -31.83
C ALA A 217 -26.57 -18.49 -31.91
N LYS A 218 -25.99 -19.52 -32.55
CA LYS A 218 -26.63 -20.83 -32.72
C LYS A 218 -26.84 -21.55 -31.40
N LEU A 219 -25.90 -21.41 -30.45
CA LEU A 219 -25.95 -22.07 -29.15
C LEU A 219 -26.54 -21.19 -28.03
N ASN A 220 -26.82 -19.92 -28.32
CA ASN A 220 -27.26 -18.91 -27.35
C ASN A 220 -26.34 -18.88 -26.11
N LEU A 221 -25.02 -18.84 -26.32
CA LEU A 221 -24.04 -18.98 -25.25
C LEU A 221 -24.15 -17.87 -24.20
N LEU A 222 -24.40 -16.63 -24.64
CA LEU A 222 -24.55 -15.47 -23.76
C LEU A 222 -25.75 -15.61 -22.79
N GLY A 223 -26.84 -16.24 -23.25
CA GLY A 223 -28.03 -16.47 -22.42
C GLY A 223 -27.95 -17.74 -21.56
N ARG A 224 -27.06 -18.68 -21.88
CA ARG A 224 -26.98 -20.00 -21.21
C ARG A 224 -25.81 -20.14 -20.25
N LEU A 225 -24.69 -19.46 -20.51
CA LEU A 225 -23.45 -19.64 -19.76
C LEU A 225 -23.16 -18.37 -18.94
N PRO A 226 -23.27 -18.42 -17.61
CA PRO A 226 -22.95 -17.26 -16.78
C PRO A 226 -21.45 -16.96 -16.84
N HIS A 227 -21.11 -15.68 -16.92
CA HIS A 227 -19.73 -15.15 -17.06
C HIS A 227 -19.05 -15.50 -18.39
N TYR A 228 -19.82 -15.88 -19.41
CA TYR A 228 -19.34 -15.99 -20.78
C TYR A 228 -19.06 -14.59 -21.37
N VAL A 229 -17.89 -14.40 -21.99
CA VAL A 229 -17.50 -13.15 -22.66
C VAL A 229 -17.70 -13.32 -24.17
N SER A 230 -18.67 -12.59 -24.74
CA SER A 230 -18.98 -12.70 -26.17
C SER A 230 -18.00 -11.95 -27.06
N VAL A 231 -17.99 -12.34 -28.34
CA VAL A 231 -17.21 -11.67 -29.39
C VAL A 231 -17.58 -10.18 -29.54
N ASP A 232 -18.83 -9.82 -29.26
CA ASP A 232 -19.33 -8.44 -29.40
C ASP A 232 -19.20 -7.61 -28.11
N GLN A 233 -18.92 -8.26 -26.96
CA GLN A 233 -18.57 -7.60 -25.70
C GLN A 233 -17.05 -7.39 -25.54
N LYS A 234 -16.23 -7.78 -26.54
CA LYS A 234 -14.79 -7.50 -26.58
C LYS A 234 -14.56 -6.02 -26.37
N THR A 235 -13.85 -5.67 -25.31
CA THR A 235 -13.73 -4.29 -24.88
C THR A 235 -12.58 -3.61 -25.61
N TYR A 236 -12.85 -2.87 -26.69
CA TYR A 236 -11.98 -1.73 -27.05
C TYR A 236 -12.34 -0.59 -26.10
N GLY A 237 -11.51 -0.37 -25.06
CA GLY A 237 -11.56 0.87 -24.28
C GLY A 237 -12.42 0.85 -23.01
N ARG A 238 -12.40 -0.22 -22.20
CA ARG A 238 -12.74 -0.11 -20.77
C ARG A 238 -11.49 -0.39 -19.97
N PHE A 239 -10.83 0.69 -19.56
CA PHE A 239 -9.73 0.68 -18.61
C PHE A 239 -10.17 0.07 -17.28
N GLY A 240 -10.13 -1.25 -17.20
CA GLY A 240 -9.74 -1.97 -16.00
C GLY A 240 -8.23 -1.86 -15.90
N VAL A 241 -7.74 -0.69 -15.50
CA VAL A 241 -6.40 -0.57 -14.91
C VAL A 241 -6.48 -1.39 -13.62
N LEU A 242 -6.18 -2.69 -13.72
CA LEU A 242 -5.35 -3.28 -12.68
C LEU A 242 -4.15 -2.33 -12.56
N PRO A 243 -3.69 -1.96 -11.36
CA PRO A 243 -2.40 -1.31 -11.27
C PRO A 243 -1.37 -2.29 -11.85
N THR A 244 -1.04 -2.15 -13.13
CA THR A 244 0.35 -2.16 -13.50
C THR A 244 0.90 -1.04 -12.65
N SER A 245 1.54 -1.42 -11.56
CA SER A 245 2.38 -0.52 -10.82
C SER A 245 3.32 0.12 -11.84
N SER A 246 2.96 1.31 -12.29
CA SER A 246 3.85 2.31 -12.84
C SER A 246 4.76 2.88 -11.74
N ALA A 247 4.79 2.22 -10.57
CA ALA A 247 6.00 1.94 -9.84
C ALA A 247 6.41 0.47 -10.02
N SER A 248 6.99 0.14 -11.18
CA SER A 248 8.25 -0.59 -11.09
C SER A 248 9.23 0.41 -10.49
N ALA A 249 9.12 0.57 -9.17
CA ALA A 249 10.31 0.63 -8.36
C ALA A 249 11.05 -0.65 -8.75
N SER A 250 11.87 -0.50 -9.79
CA SER A 250 13.08 -1.25 -9.93
C SER A 250 13.73 -1.15 -8.56
N LEU A 251 13.46 -2.15 -7.72
CA LEU A 251 14.47 -2.66 -6.81
C LEU A 251 15.77 -2.59 -7.60
N PRO A 252 16.86 -2.03 -7.05
CA PRO A 252 18.16 -2.15 -7.68
C PRO A 252 18.44 -3.66 -7.80
N GLY A 253 18.09 -4.23 -8.95
CA GLY A 253 18.28 -5.62 -9.34
C GLY A 253 19.74 -5.89 -9.68
N LEU A 254 20.65 -5.17 -9.02
CA LEU A 254 22.09 -5.38 -9.12
C LEU A 254 22.58 -6.45 -8.12
N VAL A 255 21.71 -6.99 -7.26
CA VAL A 255 22.12 -7.97 -6.24
C VAL A 255 22.04 -9.41 -6.76
N GLY A 256 21.18 -9.72 -7.74
CA GLY A 256 21.01 -11.09 -8.26
C GLY A 256 22.23 -11.63 -9.01
N THR A 257 22.87 -10.79 -9.83
CA THR A 257 24.11 -11.14 -10.54
C THR A 257 25.30 -11.20 -9.57
N SER A 258 25.32 -10.35 -8.55
CA SER A 258 26.36 -10.34 -7.51
C SER A 258 26.35 -11.57 -6.60
N VAL A 259 25.18 -12.17 -6.34
CA VAL A 259 25.03 -13.32 -5.43
C VAL A 259 25.50 -14.64 -6.06
N LEU A 260 25.47 -14.76 -7.40
CA LEU A 260 26.03 -15.93 -8.10
C LEU A 260 27.57 -15.90 -8.10
N PHE A 261 28.20 -14.72 -8.13
CA PHE A 261 29.65 -14.57 -7.95
C PHE A 261 30.08 -14.61 -6.48
N ALA A 262 29.22 -14.21 -5.54
CA ALA A 262 29.48 -14.33 -4.09
C ALA A 262 29.48 -15.78 -3.58
N ARG A 263 29.02 -16.76 -4.39
CA ARG A 263 29.06 -18.20 -4.05
C ARG A 263 30.47 -18.77 -3.92
N ARG A 264 31.52 -18.04 -4.36
CA ARG A 264 32.91 -18.53 -4.35
C ARG A 264 33.92 -17.62 -3.65
N ASP A 265 33.57 -16.40 -3.28
CA ASP A 265 34.54 -15.45 -2.69
C ASP A 265 34.11 -14.96 -1.29
N ALA A 266 34.88 -15.33 -0.27
CA ALA A 266 34.65 -14.98 1.13
C ALA A 266 34.63 -13.45 1.39
N ARG A 267 35.21 -12.65 0.49
CA ARG A 267 35.19 -11.19 0.55
C ARG A 267 33.80 -10.62 0.28
N LEU A 268 33.06 -11.20 -0.66
CA LEU A 268 31.73 -10.74 -1.05
C LEU A 268 30.67 -10.99 0.06
N LEU A 269 30.86 -11.99 0.92
CA LEU A 269 29.99 -12.27 2.08
C LEU A 269 30.14 -11.26 3.24
N LYS A 270 31.19 -10.43 3.22
CA LYS A 270 31.43 -9.37 4.22
C LYS A 270 30.83 -8.01 3.82
N LEU A 271 30.45 -7.82 2.55
CA LEU A 271 29.89 -6.56 2.03
C LEU A 271 28.46 -6.21 2.49
N PRO A 272 27.51 -7.16 2.65
CA PRO A 272 26.10 -6.80 2.85
C PRO A 272 25.79 -5.87 4.04
N PRO A 273 26.43 -5.98 5.22
CA PRO A 273 26.22 -5.01 6.30
C PRO A 273 26.62 -3.57 5.92
N TYR A 274 27.70 -3.41 5.16
CA TYR A 274 28.13 -2.10 4.66
C TYR A 274 27.18 -1.55 3.60
N ILE A 275 26.67 -2.42 2.72
CA ILE A 275 25.65 -2.05 1.73
C ILE A 275 24.35 -1.64 2.43
N SER A 276 23.87 -2.40 3.41
CA SER A 276 22.68 -2.05 4.19
C SER A 276 22.87 -0.72 4.93
N LEU A 277 24.04 -0.48 5.54
CA LEU A 277 24.36 0.81 6.16
C LEU A 277 24.36 1.94 5.13
N LEU A 278 24.97 1.73 3.97
CA LEU A 278 24.99 2.70 2.88
C LEU A 278 23.57 3.01 2.39
N CYS A 279 22.70 2.02 2.26
CA CYS A 279 21.29 2.22 1.91
C CYS A 279 20.56 3.12 2.94
N ILE A 280 20.80 2.92 4.24
CA ILE A 280 20.23 3.76 5.30
C ILE A 280 20.76 5.19 5.19
N LEU A 281 22.09 5.36 5.06
CA LEU A 281 22.73 6.67 4.98
C LEU A 281 22.33 7.44 3.71
N ILE A 282 22.29 6.78 2.56
CA ILE A 282 21.82 7.39 1.30
C ILE A 282 20.33 7.70 1.41
N GLY A 283 19.51 6.79 1.96
CA GLY A 283 18.09 7.03 2.15
C GLY A 283 17.81 8.27 3.01
N LEU A 284 18.54 8.42 4.13
CA LEU A 284 18.44 9.59 5.00
C LEU A 284 19.01 10.86 4.34
N GLY A 285 20.16 10.77 3.68
CA GLY A 285 20.75 11.89 2.94
C GLY A 285 19.83 12.38 1.83
N TRP A 286 19.19 11.47 1.09
CA TRP A 286 18.23 11.77 0.04
C TRP A 286 17.03 12.56 0.57
N LEU A 287 16.48 12.16 1.72
CA LEU A 287 15.40 12.89 2.39
C LEU A 287 15.81 14.33 2.70
N LEU A 288 17.01 14.53 3.25
CA LEU A 288 17.54 15.85 3.59
C LEU A 288 17.87 16.70 2.35
N MET A 289 18.03 16.10 1.17
CA MET A 289 18.25 16.84 -0.08
C MET A 289 16.96 17.36 -0.71
N LEU A 290 15.80 16.76 -0.42
CA LEU A 290 14.51 17.14 -1.02
C LEU A 290 14.14 18.65 -0.90
N PRO A 291 14.42 19.36 0.21
CA PRO A 291 14.11 20.79 0.34
C PRO A 291 14.96 21.75 -0.50
N ALA A 292 16.03 21.25 -1.11
CA ALA A 292 16.86 22.07 -1.98
C ALA A 292 16.12 22.45 -3.27
N ASP A 293 16.49 23.60 -3.85
CA ASP A 293 15.82 24.14 -5.04
C ASP A 293 15.90 23.20 -6.26
N GLY A 294 16.97 22.41 -6.38
CA GLY A 294 17.15 21.48 -7.50
C GLY A 294 16.25 20.23 -7.43
N TYR A 295 15.66 19.92 -6.28
CA TYR A 295 14.86 18.70 -6.06
C TYR A 295 13.37 19.00 -5.79
N SER A 296 13.01 20.27 -5.62
CA SER A 296 11.63 20.73 -5.43
C SER A 296 11.13 21.51 -6.65
N ARG A 297 9.84 21.37 -6.97
CA ARG A 297 9.19 22.05 -8.10
C ARG A 297 8.22 23.11 -7.59
N ARG A 298 8.03 24.17 -8.37
CA ARG A 298 6.93 25.10 -8.11
C ARG A 298 5.59 24.43 -8.42
N THR A 299 4.57 24.75 -7.63
CA THR A 299 3.21 24.31 -7.90
C THR A 299 2.63 25.04 -9.12
N TYR A 300 1.69 24.39 -9.78
CA TYR A 300 0.97 24.91 -10.95
C TYR A 300 -0.41 24.26 -10.99
N ILE A 301 -1.33 24.83 -11.75
CA ILE A 301 -2.65 24.23 -12.02
C ILE A 301 -2.50 23.36 -13.26
N SER A 302 -2.72 22.06 -13.12
CA SER A 302 -2.69 21.13 -14.26
C SER A 302 -4.03 21.02 -14.97
N GLU A 303 -5.13 21.11 -14.22
CA GLU A 303 -6.49 21.02 -14.73
C GLU A 303 -6.98 22.37 -15.24
N ASN A 304 -7.05 22.50 -16.56
CA ASN A 304 -7.45 23.74 -17.21
C ASN A 304 -8.90 24.13 -16.88
N ALA A 305 -9.78 23.16 -16.59
CA ALA A 305 -11.18 23.43 -16.28
C ALA A 305 -11.39 24.17 -14.94
N LEU A 306 -10.44 24.11 -14.00
CA LEU A 306 -10.59 24.75 -12.69
C LEU A 306 -10.67 26.27 -12.76
N LEU A 307 -9.97 26.89 -13.73
CA LEU A 307 -9.92 28.34 -13.96
C LEU A 307 -9.90 29.17 -12.65
N PRO A 308 -9.00 28.85 -11.68
CA PRO A 308 -9.08 29.43 -10.34
C PRO A 308 -8.84 30.93 -10.40
N GLY A 309 -9.75 31.66 -9.78
CA GLY A 309 -9.66 33.11 -9.72
C GLY A 309 -9.82 33.84 -11.05
N GLN A 310 -10.51 33.23 -12.03
CA GLN A 310 -10.86 33.92 -13.29
C GLN A 310 -12.25 34.57 -13.25
N VAL A 311 -13.10 34.17 -12.32
CA VAL A 311 -14.47 34.70 -12.17
C VAL A 311 -14.52 35.62 -10.96
N HIS A 312 -15.24 36.75 -11.11
CA HIS A 312 -15.52 37.64 -9.99
C HIS A 312 -16.49 36.99 -9.00
N THR A 313 -16.15 37.07 -7.73
CA THR A 313 -17.00 36.65 -6.60
C THR A 313 -17.77 37.86 -6.07
N TYR A 314 -19.05 37.67 -5.77
CA TYR A 314 -19.96 38.78 -5.43
C TYR A 314 -20.51 38.69 -4.00
N PHE A 315 -20.18 37.63 -3.25
CA PHE A 315 -20.57 37.52 -1.86
C PHE A 315 -20.04 38.71 -1.03
N GLY A 316 -20.93 39.44 -0.38
CA GLY A 316 -20.58 40.64 0.39
C GLY A 316 -21.73 41.64 0.50
N GLY A 317 -21.42 42.86 0.96
CA GLY A 317 -22.42 43.94 1.08
C GLY A 317 -23.55 43.58 2.04
N SER A 318 -24.78 43.46 1.53
CA SER A 318 -25.96 43.15 2.34
C SER A 318 -25.94 41.76 2.96
N ASP A 319 -25.18 40.81 2.38
CA ASP A 319 -25.02 39.46 2.93
C ASP A 319 -24.30 39.45 4.29
N GLN A 320 -23.57 40.52 4.62
CA GLN A 320 -22.97 40.69 5.95
C GLN A 320 -24.03 40.76 7.05
N ASN A 321 -25.19 41.37 6.76
CA ASN A 321 -26.30 41.45 7.71
C ASN A 321 -26.95 40.08 7.90
N VAL A 322 -27.07 39.30 6.82
CA VAL A 322 -27.58 37.92 6.86
C VAL A 322 -26.66 37.03 7.69
N PHE A 323 -25.34 37.13 7.46
CA PHE A 323 -24.34 36.44 8.26
C PHE A 323 -24.45 36.78 9.75
N ARG A 324 -24.54 38.07 10.10
CA ARG A 324 -24.68 38.51 11.50
C ARG A 324 -25.95 37.97 12.16
N ALA A 325 -27.07 37.93 11.42
CA ALA A 325 -28.31 37.35 11.91
C ALA A 325 -28.16 35.86 12.18
N TYR A 326 -27.62 35.06 11.24
CA TYR A 326 -27.36 33.64 11.48
C TYR A 326 -26.36 33.41 12.60
N ARG A 327 -25.35 34.27 12.76
CA ARG A 327 -24.41 34.18 13.88
C ARG A 327 -25.12 34.35 15.22
N HIS A 328 -26.06 35.29 15.32
CA HIS A 328 -26.87 35.48 16.52
C HIS A 328 -27.72 34.23 16.82
N GLU A 329 -28.43 33.69 15.82
CA GLU A 329 -29.24 32.48 15.96
C GLU A 329 -28.41 31.25 16.38
N VAL A 330 -27.28 31.02 15.70
CA VAL A 330 -26.35 29.91 16.01
C VAL A 330 -25.78 30.07 17.43
N THR A 331 -25.44 31.29 17.83
CA THR A 331 -24.92 31.56 19.19
C THR A 331 -25.97 31.31 20.27
N ALA A 332 -27.24 31.63 20.01
CA ALA A 332 -28.34 31.37 20.94
C ALA A 332 -28.56 29.86 21.20
N LEU A 333 -28.08 29.00 20.30
CA LEU A 333 -28.19 27.55 20.38
C LEU A 333 -26.97 26.86 21.03
N ALA A 334 -25.93 27.60 21.45
CA ALA A 334 -24.65 27.04 21.91
C ALA A 334 -24.77 25.99 23.03
N ASN A 335 -25.75 26.13 23.92
CA ASN A 335 -25.96 25.26 25.09
C ASN A 335 -27.13 24.29 24.94
N ARG A 336 -27.65 24.11 23.72
CA ARG A 336 -28.79 23.23 23.43
C ARG A 336 -28.33 21.81 23.10
N SER A 337 -29.25 20.85 23.16
CA SER A 337 -28.95 19.47 22.76
C SER A 337 -28.75 19.38 21.24
N ASN A 338 -28.05 18.34 20.77
CA ASN A 338 -27.86 18.12 19.33
C ASN A 338 -29.20 18.03 18.57
N THR A 339 -30.23 17.41 19.17
CA THR A 339 -31.56 17.33 18.56
C THR A 339 -32.23 18.70 18.46
N GLU A 340 -32.20 19.51 19.52
CA GLU A 340 -32.77 20.87 19.51
C GLU A 340 -32.04 21.78 18.50
N ILE A 341 -30.72 21.63 18.37
CA ILE A 341 -29.91 22.33 17.37
C ILE A 341 -30.36 21.93 15.96
N ASN A 342 -30.51 20.63 15.71
CA ASN A 342 -30.95 20.12 14.41
C ASN A 342 -32.39 20.56 14.07
N ASP A 343 -33.29 20.61 15.06
CA ASP A 343 -34.66 21.14 14.88
C ASP A 343 -34.64 22.58 14.37
N LYS A 344 -33.79 23.43 14.95
CA LYS A 344 -33.68 24.82 14.52
C LYS A 344 -32.96 24.98 13.18
N LEU A 345 -31.98 24.14 12.89
CA LEU A 345 -31.31 24.13 11.58
C LEU A 345 -32.25 23.63 10.47
N GLU A 346 -33.10 22.65 10.76
CA GLU A 346 -34.12 22.18 9.82
C GLU A 346 -35.15 23.27 9.51
N ASP A 347 -35.64 24.00 10.52
CA ASP A 347 -36.50 25.18 10.32
C ASP A 347 -35.82 26.20 9.39
N MET A 348 -34.54 26.50 9.62
CA MET A 348 -33.76 27.44 8.81
C MET A 348 -33.59 26.96 7.36
N PHE A 349 -33.25 25.69 7.15
CA PHE A 349 -33.10 25.12 5.81
C PHE A 349 -34.44 25.03 5.06
N GLY A 350 -35.51 24.67 5.75
CA GLY A 350 -36.87 24.67 5.22
C GLY A 350 -37.30 26.08 4.80
N GLY A 351 -36.99 27.10 5.61
CA GLY A 351 -37.20 28.51 5.27
C GLY A 351 -36.40 28.99 4.05
N MET A 352 -35.29 28.34 3.72
CA MET A 352 -34.52 28.57 2.47
C MET A 352 -35.06 27.79 1.26
N GLY A 353 -36.03 26.89 1.46
CA GLY A 353 -36.57 26.02 0.42
C GLY A 353 -35.62 24.90 -0.01
N LEU A 354 -34.82 24.38 0.93
CA LEU A 354 -33.88 23.28 0.69
C LEU A 354 -34.45 21.95 1.15
N LYS A 355 -34.00 20.85 0.55
CA LYS A 355 -34.34 19.49 1.01
C LYS A 355 -33.40 19.12 2.16
N VAL A 356 -33.96 18.70 3.30
CA VAL A 356 -33.20 18.44 4.53
C VAL A 356 -33.19 16.96 4.83
N GLY A 357 -32.04 16.44 5.23
CA GLY A 357 -31.89 15.08 5.74
C GLY A 357 -31.23 15.08 7.11
N ARG A 358 -31.60 14.09 7.94
CA ARG A 358 -30.97 13.81 9.22
C ARG A 358 -30.43 12.39 9.23
N GLN A 359 -29.37 12.15 9.98
CA GLN A 359 -28.72 10.84 10.09
C GLN A 359 -28.22 10.61 11.51
N ASN A 360 -28.67 9.53 12.12
CA ASN A 360 -28.20 9.08 13.43
C ASN A 360 -27.00 8.16 13.29
N TYR A 361 -26.03 8.30 14.19
CA TYR A 361 -24.89 7.40 14.28
C TYR A 361 -24.50 7.14 15.74
N THR A 362 -23.88 5.99 15.99
CA THR A 362 -23.35 5.60 17.29
C THR A 362 -22.12 4.73 17.07
N TYR A 363 -20.95 5.24 17.44
CA TYR A 363 -19.71 4.48 17.46
C TYR A 363 -19.35 4.08 18.89
N HIS A 364 -18.76 2.90 19.04
CA HIS A 364 -18.19 2.44 20.30
C HIS A 364 -16.68 2.33 20.16
N SER A 365 -15.93 3.06 20.98
CA SER A 365 -14.47 2.98 20.99
C SER A 365 -13.94 3.18 22.41
N SER A 366 -13.01 2.30 22.82
CA SER A 366 -12.39 2.34 24.15
C SER A 366 -13.38 2.43 25.32
N GLY A 367 -14.53 1.75 25.23
CA GLY A 367 -15.59 1.80 26.24
C GLY A 367 -16.39 3.11 26.28
N ASN A 368 -16.08 4.08 25.42
CA ASN A 368 -16.88 5.29 25.21
C ASN A 368 -17.87 5.08 24.07
N THR A 369 -19.06 5.65 24.23
CA THR A 369 -20.09 5.69 23.18
C THR A 369 -20.15 7.10 22.62
N LEU A 370 -19.86 7.24 21.33
CA LEU A 370 -19.90 8.49 20.59
C LEU A 370 -21.13 8.45 19.69
N SER A 371 -22.19 9.15 20.08
CA SER A 371 -23.43 9.23 19.32
C SER A 371 -23.76 10.67 18.95
N GLY A 372 -24.46 10.82 17.84
CA GLY A 372 -24.92 12.10 17.33
C GLY A 372 -25.90 11.95 16.19
N GLU A 373 -26.52 13.06 15.84
CA GLU A 373 -27.38 13.22 14.68
C GLU A 373 -26.78 14.30 13.77
N ASN A 374 -26.35 13.90 12.58
CA ASN A 374 -25.96 14.82 11.52
C ASN A 374 -27.20 15.43 10.89
N ILE A 375 -27.13 16.72 10.53
CA ILE A 375 -28.11 17.38 9.66
C ILE A 375 -27.42 17.89 8.40
N TYR A 376 -28.08 17.76 7.26
CA TYR A 376 -27.58 18.28 5.99
C TYR A 376 -28.71 18.76 5.09
N ALA A 377 -28.38 19.67 4.19
CA ALA A 377 -29.33 20.23 3.24
C ALA A 377 -28.79 20.16 1.81
N ILE A 378 -29.66 19.82 0.86
CA ILE A 378 -29.33 19.72 -0.57
C ILE A 378 -29.94 20.90 -1.32
N LEU A 379 -29.07 21.68 -1.94
CA LEU A 379 -29.40 22.70 -2.93
C LEU A 379 -29.25 22.08 -4.32
N GLN A 380 -30.38 21.89 -5.00
CA GLN A 380 -30.39 21.37 -6.37
C GLN A 380 -29.90 22.42 -7.37
N ALA A 381 -28.94 22.04 -8.21
CA ALA A 381 -28.35 22.92 -9.21
C ALA A 381 -29.39 23.33 -10.26
N PRO A 382 -29.55 24.65 -10.55
CA PRO A 382 -30.49 25.11 -11.57
C PRO A 382 -30.14 24.66 -13.00
N ARG A 383 -28.86 24.35 -13.27
CA ARG A 383 -28.37 23.91 -14.60
C ARG A 383 -27.86 22.46 -14.60
N GLY A 384 -28.05 21.74 -13.49
CA GLY A 384 -27.57 20.37 -13.31
C GLY A 384 -28.70 19.36 -13.47
N ASP A 385 -28.35 18.12 -13.79
CA ASP A 385 -29.23 16.96 -13.82
C ASP A 385 -29.20 16.15 -12.51
N ALA A 386 -28.64 16.72 -11.44
CA ALA A 386 -28.42 16.11 -10.13
C ALA A 386 -27.53 14.84 -10.15
N THR A 387 -26.70 14.66 -11.19
CA THR A 387 -25.75 13.52 -11.28
C THR A 387 -24.44 13.77 -10.54
N GLU A 388 -24.14 15.01 -10.17
CA GLU A 388 -22.93 15.42 -9.47
C GLU A 388 -23.23 16.42 -8.35
N ALA A 389 -22.41 16.39 -7.29
CA ALA A 389 -22.56 17.28 -6.15
C ALA A 389 -21.22 17.77 -5.58
N ILE A 390 -21.24 18.93 -4.93
CA ILE A 390 -20.11 19.53 -4.18
C ILE A 390 -20.55 19.71 -2.73
N VAL A 391 -19.66 19.41 -1.78
CA VAL A 391 -20.00 19.45 -0.35
C VAL A 391 -19.38 20.66 0.34
N LEU A 392 -20.18 21.40 1.09
CA LEU A 392 -19.74 22.38 2.08
C LEU A 392 -19.90 21.77 3.47
N VAL A 393 -18.83 21.69 4.25
CA VAL A 393 -18.88 21.16 5.62
C VAL A 393 -18.67 22.28 6.63
N ALA A 394 -19.60 22.40 7.57
CA ALA A 394 -19.47 23.30 8.71
C ALA A 394 -19.93 22.59 9.97
N ALA A 395 -19.00 21.85 10.60
CA ALA A 395 -19.28 21.14 11.84
C ALA A 395 -19.61 22.10 12.98
N TRP A 396 -20.50 21.70 13.88
CA TRP A 396 -20.86 22.46 15.08
C TRP A 396 -19.65 22.66 16.00
N LYS A 397 -18.88 21.57 16.21
CA LYS A 397 -17.58 21.60 16.89
C LYS A 397 -16.45 21.25 15.92
N ASN A 398 -15.36 22.02 15.98
CA ASN A 398 -14.16 21.72 15.21
C ASN A 398 -13.38 20.52 15.80
N VAL A 399 -12.27 20.13 15.17
CA VAL A 399 -11.44 18.99 15.64
C VAL A 399 -10.88 19.21 17.05
N LYS A 400 -10.69 20.47 17.47
CA LYS A 400 -10.24 20.84 18.82
C LYS A 400 -11.37 20.87 19.86
N GLY A 401 -12.61 20.59 19.44
CA GLY A 401 -13.79 20.63 20.30
C GLY A 401 -14.33 22.04 20.56
N GLU A 402 -13.82 23.06 19.87
CA GLU A 402 -14.28 24.44 20.00
C GLU A 402 -15.57 24.66 19.22
N PHE A 403 -16.42 25.56 19.70
CA PHE A 403 -17.66 25.93 19.03
C PHE A 403 -17.38 26.73 17.76
N ASN A 404 -17.69 26.14 16.60
CA ASN A 404 -17.35 26.64 15.28
C ASN A 404 -18.39 27.64 14.73
N ARG A 405 -18.71 28.64 15.56
CA ARG A 405 -19.87 29.54 15.36
C ARG A 405 -19.83 30.34 14.06
N SER A 406 -18.68 30.92 13.71
CA SER A 406 -18.56 31.79 12.55
C SER A 406 -18.55 30.97 11.26
N ALA A 407 -18.01 29.75 11.28
CA ALA A 407 -18.10 28.85 10.13
C ALA A 407 -19.54 28.45 9.81
N LEU A 408 -20.32 28.04 10.81
CA LEU A 408 -21.70 27.64 10.57
C LEU A 408 -22.56 28.81 10.10
N ALA A 409 -22.42 29.98 10.74
CA ALA A 409 -23.11 31.19 10.28
C ALA A 409 -22.74 31.58 8.84
N LEU A 410 -21.46 31.44 8.47
CA LEU A 410 -20.98 31.71 7.12
C LEU A 410 -21.51 30.69 6.12
N ALA A 411 -21.54 29.40 6.48
CA ALA A 411 -22.10 28.35 5.64
C ALA A 411 -23.59 28.55 5.39
N LEU A 412 -24.38 28.89 6.42
CA LEU A 412 -25.80 29.22 6.28
C LEU A 412 -26.03 30.43 5.36
N ALA A 413 -25.22 31.49 5.52
CA ALA A 413 -25.28 32.67 4.67
C ALA A 413 -24.90 32.37 3.21
N LEU A 414 -23.84 31.57 3.00
CA LEU A 414 -23.39 31.15 1.68
C LEU A 414 -24.43 30.25 0.99
N THR A 415 -25.01 29.28 1.68
CA THR A 415 -26.04 28.40 1.10
C THR A 415 -27.28 29.20 0.68
N ARG A 416 -27.72 30.15 1.52
CA ARG A 416 -28.79 31.10 1.14
C ARG A 416 -28.39 31.94 -0.07
N TYR A 417 -27.14 32.42 -0.11
CA TYR A 417 -26.62 33.17 -1.25
C TYR A 417 -26.61 32.32 -2.51
N PHE A 418 -26.02 31.13 -2.49
CA PHE A 418 -25.93 30.20 -3.63
C PHE A 418 -27.30 29.86 -4.21
N LYS A 419 -28.34 29.71 -3.37
CA LYS A 419 -29.70 29.42 -3.82
C LYS A 419 -30.28 30.50 -4.74
N ARG A 420 -29.82 31.76 -4.62
CA ARG A 420 -30.26 32.88 -5.47
C ARG A 420 -29.58 32.90 -6.84
N TRP A 421 -28.50 32.16 -7.03
CA TRP A 421 -27.73 32.15 -8.28
C TRP A 421 -28.10 30.97 -9.17
N SER A 422 -28.23 31.24 -10.47
CA SER A 422 -28.61 30.25 -11.48
C SER A 422 -27.43 29.57 -12.16
N LEU A 423 -26.19 29.74 -11.67
CA LEU A 423 -24.97 29.31 -12.37
C LEU A 423 -24.53 27.88 -12.05
N TRP A 424 -25.04 27.28 -10.99
CA TRP A 424 -24.60 25.98 -10.51
C TRP A 424 -25.05 24.87 -11.45
N SER A 425 -24.09 24.04 -11.86
CA SER A 425 -24.29 22.82 -12.67
C SER A 425 -24.20 21.55 -11.82
N LYS A 426 -23.68 21.65 -10.59
CA LYS A 426 -23.62 20.55 -9.61
C LYS A 426 -24.44 20.90 -8.38
N ASP A 427 -25.12 19.92 -7.82
CA ASP A 427 -25.84 20.10 -6.56
C ASP A 427 -24.86 20.53 -5.46
N ILE A 428 -25.31 21.34 -4.51
CA ILE A 428 -24.49 21.76 -3.37
C ILE A 428 -25.11 21.18 -2.12
N ILE A 429 -24.31 20.43 -1.36
CA ILE A 429 -24.74 19.83 -0.10
C ILE A 429 -24.05 20.57 1.04
N LEU A 430 -24.82 21.17 1.95
CA LEU A 430 -24.30 21.67 3.22
C LEU A 430 -24.47 20.59 4.28
N VAL A 431 -23.36 20.10 4.84
CA VAL A 431 -23.34 19.10 5.91
C VAL A 431 -22.93 19.77 7.21
N VAL A 432 -23.76 19.64 8.25
CA VAL A 432 -23.55 20.19 9.59
C VAL A 432 -23.53 19.03 10.60
N PRO A 433 -22.38 18.37 10.77
CA PRO A 433 -22.23 17.35 11.79
C PRO A 433 -22.05 17.98 13.18
N PRO A 434 -22.44 17.30 14.28
CA PRO A 434 -22.25 17.83 15.63
C PRO A 434 -20.76 17.88 16.01
N ASP A 435 -19.92 17.06 15.38
CA ASP A 435 -18.47 17.05 15.53
C ASP A 435 -17.76 16.80 14.19
N SER A 436 -16.53 17.32 14.08
CA SER A 436 -15.72 17.22 12.85
C SER A 436 -15.09 15.83 12.62
N ARG A 437 -15.22 14.89 13.57
CA ARG A 437 -14.48 13.62 13.58
C ARG A 437 -15.40 12.45 13.22
N ALA A 438 -16.25 12.02 14.14
CA ALA A 438 -17.15 10.89 13.99
C ALA A 438 -18.36 11.24 13.10
N GLY A 439 -18.99 12.40 13.32
CA GLY A 439 -20.17 12.80 12.55
C GLY A 439 -19.89 12.93 11.06
N THR A 440 -18.76 13.55 10.70
CA THR A 440 -18.36 13.66 9.29
C THR A 440 -18.07 12.29 8.68
N GLN A 441 -17.35 11.41 9.39
CA GLN A 441 -17.09 10.06 8.91
C GLN A 441 -18.38 9.26 8.67
N ALA A 442 -19.31 9.27 9.63
CA ALA A 442 -20.60 8.58 9.52
C ALA A 442 -21.41 9.03 8.31
N TRP A 443 -21.41 10.33 8.02
CA TRP A 443 -22.12 10.88 6.88
C TRP A 443 -21.50 10.43 5.56
N VAL A 444 -20.16 10.51 5.43
CA VAL A 444 -19.45 10.13 4.20
C VAL A 444 -19.55 8.62 3.94
N ASP A 445 -19.40 7.80 4.98
CA ASP A 445 -19.55 6.34 4.88
C ASP A 445 -20.95 5.97 4.39
N ALA A 446 -21.98 6.61 4.93
CA ALA A 446 -23.36 6.36 4.52
C ALA A 446 -23.71 6.93 3.15
N TYR A 447 -23.06 8.02 2.72
CA TYR A 447 -23.20 8.52 1.36
C TYR A 447 -22.76 7.47 0.33
N HIS A 448 -21.68 6.75 0.63
CA HIS A 448 -21.10 5.72 -0.24
C HIS A 448 -21.58 4.29 0.05
N ASP A 449 -22.59 4.10 0.91
CA ASP A 449 -23.11 2.79 1.32
C ASP A 449 -22.02 1.85 1.88
N ALA A 450 -21.04 2.43 2.58
CA ALA A 450 -19.90 1.74 3.18
C ALA A 450 -20.01 1.62 4.72
N HIS A 451 -21.13 2.08 5.30
CA HIS A 451 -21.38 2.05 6.73
C HIS A 451 -21.97 0.71 7.21
N ASP A 452 -21.86 0.44 8.50
CA ASP A 452 -22.61 -0.63 9.16
C ASP A 452 -23.98 -0.10 9.61
N ALA A 453 -25.04 -0.65 9.03
CA ALA A 453 -26.42 -0.26 9.31
C ALA A 453 -26.85 -0.49 10.78
N ALA A 454 -26.12 -1.31 11.54
CA ALA A 454 -26.37 -1.51 12.97
C ALA A 454 -25.95 -0.31 13.83
N THR A 455 -24.95 0.46 13.39
CA THR A 455 -24.33 1.55 14.17
C THR A 455 -24.55 2.92 13.55
N VAL A 456 -24.70 2.99 12.22
CA VAL A 456 -24.89 4.23 11.47
C VAL A 456 -26.15 4.08 10.61
N SER A 457 -27.05 5.07 10.62
CA SER A 457 -28.22 5.03 9.76
C SER A 457 -27.86 5.39 8.32
N SER A 458 -28.56 4.80 7.35
CA SER A 458 -28.49 5.23 5.96
C SER A 458 -29.01 6.66 5.80
N LEU A 459 -28.54 7.35 4.75
CA LEU A 459 -29.00 8.71 4.45
C LEU A 459 -30.40 8.68 3.82
N PRO A 460 -31.38 9.47 4.33
CA PRO A 460 -32.73 9.52 3.75
C PRO A 460 -32.76 10.20 2.37
N LEU A 461 -31.78 11.07 2.10
CA LEU A 461 -31.64 11.80 0.85
C LEU A 461 -30.19 11.67 0.35
N LYS A 462 -30.01 11.39 -0.94
CA LYS A 462 -28.72 11.45 -1.62
C LYS A 462 -28.84 12.34 -2.87
N SER A 463 -27.72 12.91 -3.28
CA SER A 463 -27.58 13.58 -4.57
C SER A 463 -26.61 12.75 -5.44
N GLY A 464 -26.04 13.37 -6.47
CA GLY A 464 -25.09 12.77 -7.40
C GLY A 464 -23.73 12.40 -6.79
N ALA A 465 -22.80 11.99 -7.64
CA ALA A 465 -21.43 11.68 -7.25
C ALA A 465 -20.74 12.93 -6.66
N LEU A 466 -20.04 12.77 -5.55
CA LEU A 466 -19.34 13.89 -4.89
C LEU A 466 -18.06 14.22 -5.66
N GLN A 467 -17.99 15.44 -6.19
CA GLN A 467 -16.84 15.90 -6.99
C GLN A 467 -15.75 16.54 -6.14
N GLY A 468 -16.13 17.14 -5.00
CA GLY A 468 -15.18 17.71 -4.05
C GLY A 468 -15.88 18.20 -2.80
N ALA A 469 -15.10 18.45 -1.75
CA ALA A 469 -15.60 18.95 -0.48
C ALA A 469 -14.71 20.08 0.07
N VAL A 470 -15.34 21.12 0.60
CA VAL A 470 -14.65 22.21 1.27
C VAL A 470 -15.24 22.36 2.66
N ALA A 471 -14.40 22.29 3.68
CA ALA A 471 -14.81 22.52 5.05
C ALA A 471 -14.35 23.88 5.56
N ILE A 472 -15.16 24.51 6.41
CA ILE A 472 -14.82 25.77 7.06
C ILE A 472 -14.61 25.51 8.55
N ASP A 473 -13.46 25.92 9.08
CA ASP A 473 -13.19 25.91 10.51
C ASP A 473 -12.81 27.32 10.96
N TYR A 474 -13.79 28.01 11.53
CA TYR A 474 -13.73 29.41 11.92
C TYR A 474 -14.43 29.60 13.28
N PRO A 475 -13.73 29.29 14.39
CA PRO A 475 -14.33 29.26 15.73
C PRO A 475 -14.42 30.65 16.39
N PHE A 476 -13.61 31.62 15.97
CA PHE A 476 -13.51 32.94 16.60
C PHE A 476 -14.30 34.02 15.87
N GLU A 477 -14.38 35.20 16.50
CA GLU A 477 -14.93 36.42 15.92
C GLU A 477 -13.83 37.45 15.72
N GLY A 478 -13.86 38.13 14.58
CA GLY A 478 -12.93 39.22 14.30
C GLY A 478 -12.41 39.17 12.89
N ARG A 479 -11.41 40.00 12.62
CA ARG A 479 -10.70 40.01 11.34
C ARG A 479 -9.50 39.09 11.40
N PHE A 480 -9.11 38.57 10.24
CA PHE A 480 -7.94 37.71 10.09
C PHE A 480 -6.96 38.25 9.04
N GLY A 481 -5.74 37.76 9.08
CA GLY A 481 -4.66 38.15 8.15
C GLY A 481 -4.49 37.15 7.02
N ASP A 482 -4.45 35.87 7.38
CA ASP A 482 -4.09 34.78 6.48
C ASP A 482 -5.11 33.63 6.59
N VAL A 483 -5.07 32.72 5.63
CA VAL A 483 -5.81 31.46 5.65
C VAL A 483 -4.85 30.28 5.75
N HIS A 484 -5.17 29.33 6.62
CA HIS A 484 -4.50 28.06 6.76
C HIS A 484 -5.29 26.99 6.02
N ILE A 485 -4.61 26.26 5.14
CA ILE A 485 -5.20 25.17 4.36
C ILE A 485 -4.77 23.86 5.01
N VAL A 486 -5.73 23.16 5.60
CA VAL A 486 -5.52 21.80 6.12
C VAL A 486 -5.94 20.82 5.03
N TYR A 487 -5.03 19.90 4.71
CA TYR A 487 -5.19 18.96 3.60
C TYR A 487 -4.77 17.52 3.96
N ASP A 488 -4.22 17.30 5.16
CA ASP A 488 -3.75 15.96 5.56
C ASP A 488 -4.94 15.01 5.74
N GLY A 489 -4.98 13.96 4.92
CA GLY A 489 -5.96 12.89 5.02
C GLY A 489 -5.53 11.77 5.97
N VAL A 490 -6.47 10.88 6.26
CA VAL A 490 -6.20 9.68 7.04
C VAL A 490 -5.20 8.78 6.32
N ASN A 491 -4.39 8.05 7.06
CA ASN A 491 -3.40 7.11 6.52
C ASN A 491 -2.40 7.72 5.52
N GLY A 492 -2.14 9.03 5.59
CA GLY A 492 -1.20 9.72 4.70
C GLY A 492 -1.73 9.94 3.28
N GLN A 493 -3.04 9.76 3.07
CA GLN A 493 -3.69 10.13 1.82
C GLN A 493 -3.80 11.65 1.71
N LEU A 494 -3.78 12.16 0.48
CA LEU A 494 -3.79 13.59 0.19
C LEU A 494 -4.81 13.89 -0.90
N PRO A 495 -5.48 15.05 -0.86
CA PRO A 495 -6.30 15.50 -1.96
C PRO A 495 -5.43 15.86 -3.15
N ASN A 496 -6.03 15.91 -4.33
CA ASN A 496 -5.40 16.39 -5.52
C ASN A 496 -4.79 17.79 -5.32
N LEU A 497 -3.51 17.94 -5.71
CA LEU A 497 -2.73 19.16 -5.48
C LEU A 497 -3.36 20.42 -6.13
N ASP A 498 -4.10 20.26 -7.23
CA ASP A 498 -4.74 21.40 -7.89
C ASP A 498 -5.84 22.06 -7.05
N LEU A 499 -6.50 21.30 -6.17
CA LEU A 499 -7.48 21.86 -5.23
C LEU A 499 -6.80 22.84 -4.26
N ILE A 500 -5.66 22.43 -3.69
CA ILE A 500 -4.86 23.30 -2.80
C ILE A 500 -4.35 24.51 -3.57
N ASN A 501 -3.75 24.29 -4.75
CA ASN A 501 -3.22 25.37 -5.59
C ASN A 501 -4.32 26.36 -6.00
N SER A 502 -5.54 25.88 -6.26
CA SER A 502 -6.69 26.73 -6.61
C SER A 502 -7.05 27.65 -5.46
N VAL A 503 -7.12 27.13 -4.23
CA VAL A 503 -7.37 27.96 -3.05
C VAL A 503 -6.24 28.95 -2.80
N VAL A 504 -4.98 28.53 -2.94
CA VAL A 504 -3.82 29.45 -2.82
C VAL A 504 -3.90 30.57 -3.86
N ASN A 505 -4.24 30.25 -5.11
CA ASN A 505 -4.35 31.23 -6.19
C ASN A 505 -5.51 32.21 -5.97
N ILE A 506 -6.68 31.73 -5.54
CA ILE A 506 -7.84 32.59 -5.22
C ILE A 506 -7.53 33.48 -4.00
N ALA A 507 -7.00 32.89 -2.93
CA ALA A 507 -6.70 33.61 -1.69
C ALA A 507 -5.63 34.69 -1.92
N SER A 508 -4.45 34.31 -2.44
CA SER A 508 -3.32 35.24 -2.59
C SER A 508 -3.43 36.09 -3.84
N GLY A 509 -3.92 35.56 -4.96
CA GLY A 509 -3.99 36.27 -6.24
C GLY A 509 -5.15 37.24 -6.32
N GLN A 510 -6.39 36.80 -6.08
CA GLN A 510 -7.56 37.67 -6.19
C GLN A 510 -7.88 38.44 -4.92
N MET A 511 -7.76 37.81 -3.76
CA MET A 511 -8.27 38.37 -2.50
C MET A 511 -7.18 39.07 -1.66
N GLY A 512 -5.90 38.91 -2.02
CA GLY A 512 -4.78 39.48 -1.24
C GLY A 512 -4.65 38.89 0.17
N MET A 513 -5.17 37.68 0.39
CA MET A 513 -5.01 36.92 1.63
C MET A 513 -3.73 36.08 1.54
N GLY A 514 -2.90 36.11 2.57
CA GLY A 514 -1.82 35.13 2.64
C GLY A 514 -2.39 33.74 2.88
N ALA A 515 -1.72 32.73 2.34
CA ALA A 515 -2.04 31.33 2.55
C ALA A 515 -0.89 30.65 3.29
N THR A 516 -1.21 29.76 4.23
CA THR A 516 -0.25 28.96 4.99
C THR A 516 -0.68 27.49 5.01
N ILE A 517 0.28 26.60 5.27
CA ILE A 517 0.07 25.15 5.38
C ILE A 517 0.88 24.60 6.55
N GLN A 518 0.51 23.42 7.07
CA GLN A 518 1.27 22.69 8.11
C GLN A 518 1.55 23.52 9.37
N GLU A 519 0.66 24.47 9.71
CA GLU A 519 0.80 25.43 10.81
C GLU A 519 2.09 26.25 10.78
N MET A 520 2.67 26.41 9.58
CA MET A 520 3.85 27.25 9.34
C MET A 520 3.41 28.70 9.10
N TRP A 521 3.00 29.38 10.17
CA TRP A 521 2.45 30.73 10.15
C TRP A 521 3.38 31.79 9.55
N ARG A 522 4.69 31.55 9.64
CA ARG A 522 5.72 32.37 8.99
C ARG A 522 6.64 31.44 8.22
N HIS A 523 6.75 31.65 6.93
CA HIS A 523 7.55 30.80 6.05
C HIS A 523 8.36 31.66 5.08
N SER A 524 9.68 31.57 5.16
CA SER A 524 10.59 32.40 4.33
C SER A 524 11.00 31.75 3.00
N ASP A 525 10.42 30.59 2.69
CA ASP A 525 10.78 29.74 1.53
C ASP A 525 12.27 29.39 1.47
N LYS A 526 12.95 29.38 2.62
CA LYS A 526 14.34 28.91 2.76
C LYS A 526 14.38 27.43 3.12
N TYR A 527 15.52 26.79 2.86
CA TYR A 527 15.74 25.36 3.13
C TYR A 527 15.24 24.90 4.52
N ASN A 528 15.58 25.63 5.58
CA ASN A 528 15.19 25.26 6.95
C ASN A 528 13.67 25.26 7.16
N ASP A 529 12.96 26.26 6.62
CA ASP A 529 11.51 26.33 6.75
C ASP A 529 10.85 25.25 5.89
N ARG A 530 11.35 25.04 4.66
CA ARG A 530 10.90 23.97 3.78
C ARG A 530 11.06 22.57 4.39
N LEU A 531 12.22 22.32 5.01
CA LEU A 531 12.50 21.07 5.71
C LEU A 531 11.55 20.88 6.89
N LYS A 532 11.33 21.92 7.71
CA LYS A 532 10.37 21.87 8.82
C LYS A 532 8.94 21.61 8.35
N THR A 533 8.48 22.32 7.32
CA THR A 533 7.16 22.12 6.71
C THR A 533 6.99 20.68 6.23
N MET A 534 7.99 20.16 5.50
CA MET A 534 7.98 18.79 5.00
C MET A 534 7.95 17.77 6.13
N LEU A 535 8.81 17.91 7.15
CA LEU A 535 8.87 16.98 8.28
C LEU A 535 7.59 17.00 9.13
N ARG A 536 6.95 18.17 9.30
CA ARG A 536 5.63 18.29 9.96
C ARG A 536 4.55 17.55 9.18
N GLY A 537 4.47 17.79 7.86
CA GLY A 537 3.52 17.08 7.00
C GLY A 537 3.76 15.56 7.01
N MET A 538 5.03 15.14 6.95
CA MET A 538 5.38 13.72 7.05
C MET A 538 4.99 13.14 8.42
N MET A 539 5.17 13.87 9.51
CA MET A 539 4.73 13.40 10.84
C MET A 539 3.22 13.20 10.87
N ASN A 540 2.42 14.16 10.40
CA ASN A 540 0.97 14.06 10.35
C ASN A 540 0.51 12.88 9.47
N GLN A 541 1.06 12.76 8.26
CA GLN A 541 0.79 11.65 7.34
C GLN A 541 1.20 10.29 7.92
N GLY A 542 2.33 10.24 8.63
CA GLY A 542 2.85 9.05 9.27
C GLY A 542 1.98 8.59 10.44
N LEU A 543 1.50 9.53 11.27
CA LEU A 543 0.55 9.23 12.34
C LEU A 543 -0.79 8.78 11.76
N GLY A 544 -1.22 9.35 10.62
CA GLY A 544 -2.37 8.90 9.83
C GLY A 544 -3.74 9.27 10.40
N HIS A 545 -3.80 10.16 11.38
CA HIS A 545 -5.04 10.65 11.99
C HIS A 545 -5.75 11.66 11.08
N ALA A 546 -7.05 11.88 11.28
CA ALA A 546 -7.78 12.90 10.54
C ALA A 546 -7.43 14.30 11.07
N ALA A 547 -6.86 15.16 10.22
CA ALA A 547 -6.51 16.54 10.58
C ALA A 547 -7.73 17.47 10.55
N GLY A 548 -8.80 17.09 9.85
CA GLY A 548 -10.01 17.88 9.68
C GLY A 548 -11.19 17.04 9.19
N PRO A 549 -12.39 17.63 9.10
CA PRO A 549 -13.56 16.95 8.53
C PRO A 549 -13.35 16.55 7.06
N HIS A 550 -12.49 17.27 6.32
CA HIS A 550 -12.12 16.92 4.96
C HIS A 550 -11.45 15.54 4.85
N SER A 551 -10.73 15.08 5.89
CA SER A 551 -9.97 13.84 5.85
C SER A 551 -10.85 12.60 5.63
N SER A 552 -12.13 12.64 6.02
CA SER A 552 -13.10 11.54 5.82
C SER A 552 -13.53 11.35 4.36
N PHE A 553 -13.37 12.37 3.51
CA PHE A 553 -13.78 12.33 2.10
C PHE A 553 -12.72 11.68 1.20
N ILE A 554 -11.44 11.88 1.54
CA ILE A 554 -10.30 11.46 0.71
C ILE A 554 -10.27 9.93 0.46
N PRO A 555 -10.57 9.04 1.43
CA PRO A 555 -10.64 7.59 1.19
C PRO A 555 -11.64 7.16 0.12
N TYR A 556 -12.64 8.01 -0.16
CA TYR A 556 -13.65 7.79 -1.19
C TYR A 556 -13.31 8.49 -2.51
N HIS A 557 -12.07 8.95 -2.68
CA HIS A 557 -11.61 9.71 -3.84
C HIS A 557 -12.38 11.01 -4.07
N VAL A 558 -12.88 11.61 -2.99
CA VAL A 558 -13.49 12.94 -3.01
C VAL A 558 -12.44 13.92 -2.50
N ASP A 559 -11.92 14.75 -3.42
CA ASP A 559 -10.89 15.72 -3.08
C ASP A 559 -11.44 16.77 -2.13
N ALA A 560 -10.78 16.93 -0.99
CA ALA A 560 -11.30 17.73 0.10
C ALA A 560 -10.22 18.48 0.88
N ILE A 561 -10.57 19.68 1.36
CA ILE A 561 -9.70 20.53 2.20
C ILE A 561 -10.51 21.23 3.29
N THR A 562 -9.84 21.65 4.36
CA THR A 562 -10.40 22.57 5.36
C THR A 562 -9.69 23.92 5.29
N ILE A 563 -10.46 25.01 5.27
CA ILE A 563 -9.97 26.38 5.29
C ILE A 563 -10.19 26.97 6.68
N GLN A 564 -9.09 27.45 7.28
CA GLN A 564 -9.06 28.06 8.61
C GLN A 564 -8.53 29.50 8.53
N PRO A 565 -9.31 30.55 8.84
CA PRO A 565 -8.75 31.89 8.97
C PRO A 565 -7.85 31.96 10.22
N ILE A 566 -6.73 32.68 10.11
CA ILE A 566 -5.73 32.80 11.19
C ILE A 566 -5.18 34.23 11.32
N GLY A 567 -4.67 34.53 12.52
CA GLY A 567 -4.02 35.80 12.81
C GLY A 567 -4.98 36.97 12.92
N GLN A 568 -4.42 38.18 13.06
CA GLN A 568 -5.16 39.43 13.07
C GLN A 568 -4.85 40.19 11.78
N GLY A 569 -5.87 40.77 11.16
CA GLY A 569 -5.68 41.45 9.88
C GLY A 569 -6.87 42.30 9.45
N TRP A 570 -6.97 42.52 8.14
CA TRP A 570 -7.96 43.42 7.54
C TRP A 570 -9.09 42.65 6.85
N HIS A 571 -8.90 41.34 6.64
CA HIS A 571 -9.90 40.47 6.03
C HIS A 571 -10.98 40.09 7.03
N ASP A 572 -12.21 40.01 6.56
CA ASP A 572 -13.38 39.72 7.37
C ASP A 572 -14.12 38.48 6.84
N GLU A 573 -15.27 38.17 7.44
CA GLU A 573 -16.06 37.01 7.10
C GLU A 573 -16.59 37.06 5.66
N MET A 574 -16.73 38.26 5.07
CA MET A 574 -17.11 38.44 3.67
C MET A 574 -15.95 38.11 2.74
N GLY A 575 -14.72 38.48 3.13
CA GLY A 575 -13.49 38.02 2.47
C GLY A 575 -13.43 36.48 2.41
N LEU A 576 -13.60 35.81 3.55
CA LEU A 576 -13.60 34.34 3.59
C LEU A 576 -14.75 33.74 2.74
N GLY A 577 -15.94 34.33 2.79
CA GLY A 577 -17.06 33.89 1.97
C GLY A 577 -16.79 34.00 0.47
N ARG A 578 -16.10 35.05 0.01
CA ARG A 578 -15.65 35.18 -1.39
C ARG A 578 -14.61 34.12 -1.77
N LEU A 579 -13.67 33.80 -0.87
CA LEU A 579 -12.72 32.71 -1.10
C LEU A 579 -13.45 31.37 -1.30
N ILE A 580 -14.44 31.07 -0.45
CA ILE A 580 -15.24 29.84 -0.55
C ILE A 580 -16.10 29.86 -1.82
N GLU A 581 -16.76 30.97 -2.15
CA GLU A 581 -17.49 31.13 -3.40
C GLU A 581 -16.58 30.86 -4.62
N GLY A 582 -15.39 31.46 -4.66
CA GLY A 582 -14.42 31.24 -5.73
C GLY A 582 -14.00 29.78 -5.85
N THR A 583 -13.79 29.11 -4.73
CA THR A 583 -13.43 27.68 -4.69
C THR A 583 -14.58 26.82 -5.22
N PHE A 584 -15.82 27.10 -4.84
CA PHE A 584 -17.00 26.40 -5.35
C PHE A 584 -17.22 26.65 -6.84
N ARG A 585 -16.94 27.86 -7.34
CA ARG A 585 -16.99 28.16 -8.78
C ARG A 585 -15.97 27.33 -9.56
N SER A 586 -14.75 27.18 -9.05
CA SER A 586 -13.73 26.33 -9.66
C SER A 586 -14.15 24.85 -9.67
N LEU A 587 -14.66 24.33 -8.56
CA LEU A 587 -15.13 22.93 -8.50
C LEU A 587 -16.37 22.68 -9.38
N ASN A 588 -17.25 23.68 -9.52
CA ASN A 588 -18.43 23.60 -10.37
C ASN A 588 -18.08 23.46 -11.86
N ASN A 589 -16.95 24.03 -12.28
CA ASN A 589 -16.48 23.98 -13.67
C ASN A 589 -15.85 22.65 -14.08
N LEU A 590 -15.51 21.77 -13.12
CA LEU A 590 -14.94 20.47 -13.43
C LEU A 590 -15.91 19.63 -14.27
N LEU A 591 -15.43 19.02 -15.35
CA LEU A 591 -16.23 18.10 -16.18
C LEU A 591 -16.06 16.64 -15.74
N GLU A 592 -14.97 16.37 -15.03
CA GLU A 592 -14.60 15.06 -14.52
C GLU A 592 -13.87 15.25 -13.18
N HIS A 593 -13.76 14.17 -12.39
CA HIS A 593 -12.96 14.18 -11.16
C HIS A 593 -11.54 14.62 -11.48
N LEU A 594 -10.89 15.31 -10.53
CA LEU A 594 -9.49 15.66 -10.69
C LEU A 594 -8.68 14.38 -10.87
N HIS A 595 -7.85 14.32 -11.91
CA HIS A 595 -7.02 13.14 -12.22
C HIS A 595 -5.71 13.50 -12.94
N GLN A 596 -5.58 14.73 -13.45
CA GLN A 596 -4.38 15.20 -14.16
C GLN A 596 -3.24 15.60 -13.22
N SER A 597 -3.55 16.09 -12.01
CA SER A 597 -2.54 16.52 -11.03
C SER A 597 -2.02 15.40 -10.14
N PHE A 598 -1.06 15.73 -9.28
CA PHE A 598 -0.43 14.80 -8.33
C PHE A 598 -1.33 14.51 -7.11
N PHE A 599 -1.44 13.22 -6.77
CA PHE A 599 -2.04 12.72 -5.51
C PHE A 599 -0.98 12.31 -4.47
N PHE A 600 0.27 12.16 -4.91
CA PHE A 600 1.38 11.72 -4.08
C PHE A 600 2.49 12.76 -4.13
N TYR A 601 2.50 13.64 -3.13
CA TYR A 601 3.42 14.76 -3.03
C TYR A 601 3.78 15.07 -1.58
N LEU A 602 4.91 15.74 -1.39
CA LEU A 602 5.24 16.41 -0.13
C LEU A 602 5.26 17.91 -0.37
N LEU A 603 4.42 18.65 0.34
CA LEU A 603 4.46 20.11 0.32
C LEU A 603 5.55 20.60 1.26
N MET A 604 6.35 21.54 0.76
CA MET A 604 7.43 22.18 1.51
C MET A 604 7.13 23.66 1.70
N HIS A 605 6.29 24.22 0.83
CA HIS A 605 5.77 25.56 0.85
C HIS A 605 4.44 25.53 0.07
N LYS A 606 3.55 26.50 0.26
CA LYS A 606 2.29 26.62 -0.50
C LYS A 606 2.49 26.65 -2.03
N GLU A 607 3.68 27.05 -2.48
CA GLU A 607 4.05 27.13 -3.90
C GLU A 607 5.13 26.11 -4.30
N ARG A 608 5.54 25.18 -3.40
CA ARG A 608 6.58 24.19 -3.72
C ARG A 608 6.27 22.80 -3.20
N PHE A 609 6.50 21.81 -4.06
CA PHE A 609 6.25 20.41 -3.77
C PHE A 609 7.34 19.50 -4.33
N VAL A 610 7.37 18.28 -3.81
CA VAL A 610 8.18 17.15 -4.31
C VAL A 610 7.24 16.02 -4.70
N SER A 611 7.39 15.47 -5.90
CA SER A 611 6.55 14.36 -6.38
C SER A 611 7.04 13.01 -5.88
N ILE A 612 6.15 12.00 -5.91
CA ILE A 612 6.45 10.61 -5.52
C ILE A 612 7.71 10.04 -6.14
N GLY A 613 7.95 10.26 -7.44
CA GLY A 613 9.14 9.75 -8.11
C GLY A 613 10.46 10.27 -7.52
N THR A 614 10.41 11.42 -6.84
CA THR A 614 11.59 12.06 -6.25
C THR A 614 11.79 11.65 -4.79
N TYR A 615 10.73 11.52 -3.98
CA TYR A 615 10.88 11.17 -2.57
C TYR A 615 10.87 9.64 -2.30
N LEU A 616 10.17 8.84 -3.11
CA LEU A 616 10.01 7.40 -2.90
C LEU A 616 11.33 6.63 -2.77
N PRO A 617 12.40 6.93 -3.54
CA PRO A 617 13.69 6.24 -3.40
C PRO A 617 14.25 6.25 -1.98
N SER A 618 14.00 7.29 -1.18
CA SER A 618 14.49 7.38 0.20
C SER A 618 13.94 6.25 1.08
N ALA A 619 12.61 6.09 1.12
CA ALA A 619 11.97 5.02 1.89
C ALA A 619 12.26 3.63 1.31
N MET A 620 12.36 3.51 -0.03
CA MET A 620 12.74 2.25 -0.67
C MET A 620 14.15 1.81 -0.29
N LEU A 621 15.13 2.71 -0.24
CA LEU A 621 16.49 2.39 0.18
C LEU A 621 16.54 1.96 1.64
N ILE A 622 15.80 2.66 2.52
CA ILE A 622 15.65 2.23 3.91
C ILE A 622 14.98 0.86 3.96
N ALA A 623 13.87 0.60 3.27
CA ALA A 623 13.25 -0.73 3.31
C ALA A 623 14.16 -1.85 2.72
N ALA A 624 14.90 -1.55 1.65
CA ALA A 624 15.81 -2.48 0.99
C ALA A 624 16.97 -2.94 1.90
N ASN A 625 17.38 -2.11 2.87
CA ASN A 625 18.42 -2.45 3.84
C ASN A 625 18.12 -3.79 4.56
N PHE A 626 16.85 -3.99 4.93
CA PHE A 626 16.37 -5.20 5.62
C PHE A 626 16.41 -6.42 4.70
N THR A 627 15.93 -6.28 3.46
CA THR A 627 15.93 -7.36 2.47
C THR A 627 17.34 -7.81 2.09
N ILE A 628 18.27 -6.87 1.88
CA ILE A 628 19.68 -7.17 1.58
C ILE A 628 20.30 -7.97 2.73
N MET A 629 20.04 -7.55 3.97
CA MET A 629 20.55 -8.25 5.15
C MET A 629 19.91 -9.63 5.33
N ALA A 630 18.61 -9.74 5.10
CA ALA A 630 17.91 -11.02 5.14
C ALA A 630 18.51 -12.03 4.17
N ILE A 631 18.70 -11.63 2.90
CA ILE A 631 19.33 -12.48 1.88
C ILE A 631 20.75 -12.85 2.30
N SER A 632 21.53 -11.92 2.86
CA SER A 632 22.88 -12.22 3.35
C SER A 632 22.89 -13.29 4.44
N LEU A 633 21.94 -13.21 5.38
CA LEU A 633 21.80 -14.17 6.47
C LEU A 633 21.31 -15.53 5.97
N TRP A 634 20.38 -15.56 5.02
CA TRP A 634 19.95 -16.77 4.33
C TRP A 634 21.08 -17.48 3.60
N VAL A 635 21.96 -16.71 2.94
CA VAL A 635 23.14 -17.25 2.26
C VAL A 635 24.12 -17.81 3.29
N LYS A 636 24.44 -17.05 4.35
CA LYS A 636 25.35 -17.47 5.43
C LYS A 636 24.89 -18.74 6.15
N SER A 637 23.58 -18.94 6.30
CA SER A 637 23.04 -20.12 6.96
C SER A 637 23.23 -21.42 6.15
N GLY A 638 23.59 -21.33 4.86
CA GLY A 638 23.80 -22.49 4.00
C GLY A 638 25.23 -23.05 4.00
N TYR A 639 26.15 -22.47 4.78
CA TYR A 639 27.57 -22.80 4.76
C TYR A 639 28.10 -23.12 6.16
N ALA A 640 28.86 -24.21 6.30
CA ALA A 640 29.65 -24.50 7.49
C ALA A 640 31.05 -23.88 7.37
N THR A 641 31.53 -23.22 8.43
CA THR A 641 32.96 -22.90 8.56
C THR A 641 33.60 -24.09 9.28
N GLU A 642 34.43 -24.88 8.59
CA GLU A 642 35.19 -25.93 9.25
C GLU A 642 36.18 -25.28 10.23
N THR A 643 35.99 -25.57 11.52
CA THR A 643 37.02 -25.37 12.54
C THR A 643 38.19 -26.29 12.22
N GLU A 644 39.41 -25.73 12.18
CA GLU A 644 40.65 -26.49 11.97
C GLU A 644 40.67 -27.79 12.81
N PRO A 645 41.11 -28.92 12.24
CA PRO A 645 41.21 -30.16 12.99
C PRO A 645 42.24 -29.97 14.11
N LYS A 646 41.80 -30.26 15.36
CA LYS A 646 42.70 -30.37 16.51
C LYS A 646 43.78 -31.38 16.19
N THR A 647 45.03 -30.95 16.22
CA THR A 647 46.22 -31.77 16.06
C THR A 647 46.26 -32.82 17.18
N GLU A 648 46.07 -34.09 16.84
CA GLU A 648 46.47 -35.21 17.70
C GLU A 648 48.00 -35.39 17.67
N PRO A 649 48.64 -35.90 18.74
CA PRO A 649 50.09 -35.97 18.83
C PRO A 649 50.64 -37.06 17.90
N LYS A 650 51.64 -36.70 17.09
CA LYS A 650 52.35 -37.63 16.21
C LYS A 650 53.22 -38.60 17.02
N THR A 651 53.02 -39.89 16.84
CA THR A 651 54.00 -40.93 17.18
C THR A 651 55.02 -41.07 16.05
N GLU A 652 56.30 -41.05 16.40
CA GLU A 652 57.46 -41.21 15.52
C GLU A 652 57.62 -42.68 15.05
N ASN A 653 57.97 -42.87 13.77
CA ASN A 653 59.12 -43.69 13.30
C ASN A 653 59.15 -43.81 11.74
N SER A 654 59.98 -42.94 11.11
CA SER A 654 61.00 -43.14 10.04
C SER A 654 60.83 -44.14 8.85
N PRO A 655 61.61 -44.02 7.74
CA PRO A 655 61.87 -42.87 6.85
C PRO A 655 61.87 -43.22 5.31
N THR A 656 61.97 -42.18 4.45
CA THR A 656 62.35 -42.15 3.00
C THR A 656 61.42 -42.85 1.99
N GLU A 657 60.91 -42.21 0.93
CA GLU A 657 61.64 -41.57 -0.18
C GLU A 657 60.97 -40.30 -0.74
N LYS A 658 61.81 -39.52 -1.42
CA LYS A 658 61.52 -38.25 -2.08
C LYS A 658 60.74 -38.49 -3.37
N ASP A 659 59.69 -37.69 -3.59
CA ASP A 659 59.46 -37.02 -4.87
C ASP A 659 58.73 -35.70 -4.60
N ALA A 660 59.35 -34.61 -5.03
CA ALA A 660 58.80 -33.28 -5.00
C ALA A 660 58.33 -32.96 -6.41
N GLU A 661 57.03 -32.69 -6.58
CA GLU A 661 56.51 -31.66 -7.49
C GLU A 661 54.98 -31.55 -7.38
N GLY A 662 54.50 -30.31 -7.18
CA GLY A 662 53.13 -29.88 -7.46
C GLY A 662 51.99 -30.42 -6.58
N LYS A 663 51.77 -29.81 -5.41
CA LYS A 663 50.42 -29.81 -4.80
C LYS A 663 50.02 -28.38 -4.40
N GLU A 664 49.05 -27.89 -5.16
CA GLU A 664 48.29 -26.66 -4.92
C GLU A 664 47.87 -26.56 -3.45
N HIS A 665 47.89 -25.33 -2.91
CA HIS A 665 47.19 -25.02 -1.67
C HIS A 665 45.73 -25.47 -1.82
N PRO A 666 45.19 -26.35 -0.96
CA PRO A 666 43.79 -26.71 -1.02
C PRO A 666 42.97 -25.48 -0.59
N ASP A 667 42.22 -24.91 -1.53
CA ASP A 667 41.12 -24.01 -1.19
C ASP A 667 40.22 -24.72 -0.16
N PRO A 668 39.79 -24.06 0.94
CA PRO A 668 38.93 -24.69 1.93
C PRO A 668 37.64 -25.17 1.26
N ALA A 669 37.41 -26.49 1.31
CA ALA A 669 36.21 -27.11 0.78
C ALA A 669 34.99 -26.62 1.57
N VAL A 670 34.28 -25.63 1.03
CA VAL A 670 33.04 -25.12 1.63
C VAL A 670 31.94 -26.17 1.44
N SER A 671 31.60 -26.90 2.50
CA SER A 671 30.48 -27.85 2.49
C SER A 671 29.14 -27.12 2.64
N THR A 672 28.18 -27.46 1.78
CA THR A 672 26.81 -26.95 1.83
C THR A 672 26.01 -27.70 2.88
N VAL A 673 25.36 -26.98 3.80
CA VAL A 673 24.56 -27.56 4.90
C VAL A 673 23.08 -27.38 4.61
N GLU A 674 22.28 -28.40 4.89
CA GLU A 674 20.82 -28.31 4.85
C GLU A 674 20.31 -27.33 5.92
N ARG A 675 19.26 -26.56 5.59
CA ARG A 675 18.71 -25.55 6.50
C ARG A 675 17.56 -26.15 7.30
N ASP A 676 17.65 -26.12 8.62
CA ASP A 676 16.50 -26.41 9.47
C ASP A 676 15.57 -25.18 9.53
N LEU A 677 14.40 -25.31 8.90
CA LEU A 677 13.44 -24.22 8.72
C LEU A 677 12.32 -24.22 9.78
N PHE A 678 12.11 -25.33 10.49
CA PHE A 678 10.91 -25.51 11.31
C PHE A 678 10.90 -24.55 12.50
N LEU A 679 11.96 -24.56 13.30
CA LEU A 679 12.07 -23.68 14.48
C LEU A 679 12.08 -22.19 14.08
N PRO A 680 12.86 -21.75 13.06
CA PRO A 680 12.84 -20.37 12.63
C PRO A 680 11.52 -19.85 12.09
N LEU A 681 10.85 -20.64 11.25
CA LEU A 681 9.55 -20.26 10.72
C LEU A 681 8.50 -20.24 11.84
N GLY A 682 8.53 -21.21 12.75
CA GLY A 682 7.61 -21.29 13.90
C GLY A 682 7.74 -20.10 14.83
N LEU A 683 8.97 -19.72 15.23
CA LEU A 683 9.20 -18.58 16.12
C LEU A 683 8.75 -17.25 15.49
N VAL A 684 9.15 -16.99 14.25
CA VAL A 684 8.81 -15.74 13.56
C VAL A 684 7.30 -15.65 13.35
N THR A 685 6.66 -16.73 12.90
CA THR A 685 5.20 -16.78 12.72
C THR A 685 4.47 -16.58 14.05
N ALA A 686 4.92 -17.22 15.14
CA ALA A 686 4.34 -17.03 16.47
C ALA A 686 4.45 -15.58 16.94
N CYS A 687 5.61 -14.93 16.75
CA CYS A 687 5.80 -13.52 17.09
C CYS A 687 4.87 -12.61 16.29
N GLN A 688 4.67 -12.89 14.98
CA GLN A 688 3.74 -12.14 14.15
C GLN A 688 2.29 -12.29 14.66
N PHE A 689 1.87 -13.50 15.02
CA PHE A 689 0.54 -13.73 15.59
C PHE A 689 0.37 -13.06 16.96
N LEU A 690 1.42 -13.05 17.80
CA LEU A 690 1.40 -12.35 19.09
C LEU A 690 1.18 -10.84 18.94
N GLY A 691 1.58 -10.23 17.82
CA GLY A 691 1.33 -8.82 17.52
C GLY A 691 -0.15 -8.44 17.46
N PHE A 692 -1.05 -9.39 17.15
CA PHE A 692 -2.50 -9.14 17.17
C PHE A 692 -3.05 -8.94 18.60
N LEU A 693 -2.37 -9.43 19.63
CA LEU A 693 -2.82 -9.29 21.00
C LEU A 693 -2.82 -7.83 21.48
N PRO A 694 -1.70 -7.07 21.41
CA PRO A 694 -1.73 -5.64 21.77
C PRO A 694 -2.66 -4.84 20.85
N LEU A 695 -2.75 -5.18 19.56
CA LEU A 695 -3.73 -4.56 18.67
C LEU A 695 -5.17 -4.77 19.17
N PHE A 696 -5.55 -6.00 19.53
CA PHE A 696 -6.88 -6.27 20.06
C PHE A 696 -7.11 -5.58 21.42
N VAL A 697 -6.18 -5.75 22.36
CA VAL A 697 -6.32 -5.24 23.72
C VAL A 697 -6.46 -3.72 23.73
N PHE A 698 -5.61 -2.98 23.02
CA PHE A 698 -5.67 -1.51 23.06
C PHE A 698 -6.84 -0.91 22.28
N ASN A 699 -7.43 -1.62 21.32
CA ASN A 699 -8.57 -1.12 20.57
C ASN A 699 -9.92 -1.41 21.26
N TYR A 700 -10.01 -2.48 22.06
CA TYR A 700 -11.27 -2.91 22.70
C TYR A 700 -11.30 -2.71 24.22
N ALA A 701 -10.17 -2.40 24.87
CA ALA A 701 -10.15 -2.13 26.30
C ALA A 701 -10.84 -0.80 26.65
N PRO A 702 -11.54 -0.71 27.80
CA PRO A 702 -12.05 0.55 28.31
C PRO A 702 -10.94 1.58 28.54
N SER A 703 -11.27 2.84 28.29
CA SER A 703 -10.39 4.00 28.37
C SER A 703 -9.60 4.10 29.70
N GLY A 704 -10.25 3.81 30.84
CA GLY A 704 -9.58 3.81 32.15
C GLY A 704 -8.54 2.70 32.35
N LEU A 705 -8.60 1.62 31.57
CA LEU A 705 -7.66 0.49 31.63
C LEU A 705 -6.53 0.59 30.59
N LEU A 706 -6.60 1.52 29.63
CA LEU A 706 -5.59 1.62 28.57
C LEU A 706 -4.18 1.88 29.11
N THR A 707 -4.02 2.85 30.00
CA THR A 707 -2.70 3.18 30.60
C THR A 707 -2.11 2.04 31.44
N PRO A 708 -2.84 1.39 32.39
CA PRO A 708 -2.27 0.27 33.13
C PRO A 708 -2.01 -0.95 32.25
N LEU A 709 -2.88 -1.28 31.29
CA LEU A 709 -2.65 -2.37 30.34
C LEU A 709 -1.44 -2.09 29.44
N PHE A 710 -1.28 -0.85 28.98
CA PHE A 710 -0.11 -0.45 28.20
C PHE A 710 1.17 -0.53 29.03
N SER A 711 1.14 -0.09 30.29
CA SER A 711 2.30 -0.16 31.20
C SER A 711 2.69 -1.61 31.47
N LEU A 712 1.71 -2.49 31.72
CA LEU A 712 1.92 -3.93 31.83
C LEU A 712 2.50 -4.52 30.55
N PHE A 713 1.94 -4.17 29.39
CA PHE A 713 2.44 -4.62 28.09
C PHE A 713 3.86 -4.13 27.79
N ALA A 714 4.20 -2.89 28.15
CA ALA A 714 5.55 -2.34 28.00
C ALA A 714 6.55 -3.11 28.88
N ALA A 715 6.19 -3.41 30.13
CA ALA A 715 7.00 -4.25 31.01
C ALA A 715 7.15 -5.68 30.46
N LEU A 716 6.06 -6.30 29.99
CA LEU A 716 6.08 -7.61 29.35
C LEU A 716 6.91 -7.61 28.06
N THR A 717 6.89 -6.53 27.28
CA THR A 717 7.70 -6.38 26.06
C THR A 717 9.20 -6.42 26.38
N LEU A 718 9.63 -5.87 27.51
CA LEU A 718 11.03 -5.94 27.96
C LEU A 718 11.39 -7.34 28.48
N LEU A 719 10.48 -8.02 29.16
CA LEU A 719 10.72 -9.34 29.77
C LEU A 719 10.59 -10.50 28.79
N LEU A 720 9.66 -10.42 27.83
CA LEU A 720 9.31 -11.50 26.90
C LEU A 720 10.53 -12.03 26.12
N PRO A 721 11.41 -11.19 25.52
CA PRO A 721 12.59 -11.69 24.82
C PRO A 721 13.56 -12.47 25.72
N HIS A 722 13.67 -12.09 27.00
CA HIS A 722 14.50 -12.80 27.97
C HIS A 722 13.92 -14.18 28.28
N GLY A 723 12.60 -14.25 28.50
CA GLY A 723 11.87 -15.50 28.71
C GLY A 723 11.97 -16.43 27.50
N LEU A 724 11.73 -15.92 26.29
CA LEU A 724 11.84 -16.67 25.04
C LEU A 724 13.26 -17.17 24.79
N ALA A 725 14.28 -16.32 24.98
CA ALA A 725 15.67 -16.74 24.82
C ALA A 725 16.07 -17.83 25.83
N SER A 726 15.61 -17.72 27.09
CA SER A 726 15.84 -18.74 28.12
C SER A 726 15.12 -20.05 27.78
N PHE A 727 13.85 -19.98 27.39
CA PHE A 727 13.06 -21.15 26.98
C PHE A 727 13.71 -21.87 25.81
N LEU A 728 14.07 -21.15 24.74
CA LEU A 728 14.77 -21.71 23.59
C LEU A 728 16.08 -22.39 24.00
N SER A 729 16.84 -21.82 24.94
CA SER A 729 18.07 -22.44 25.44
C SER A 729 17.86 -23.67 26.33
N SER A 730 16.65 -23.86 26.88
CA SER A 730 16.27 -25.02 27.71
C SER A 730 15.68 -26.19 26.91
N LEU A 731 15.41 -26.01 25.62
CA LEU A 731 14.95 -27.09 24.74
C LEU A 731 16.01 -28.19 24.65
N SER A 732 15.57 -29.44 24.50
CA SER A 732 16.45 -30.62 24.36
C SER A 732 17.49 -30.45 23.25
N SER A 733 17.14 -29.69 22.20
CA SER A 733 18.04 -29.24 21.14
C SER A 733 18.10 -27.71 21.13
N PRO A 734 19.12 -27.08 21.77
CA PRO A 734 19.22 -25.63 21.82
C PRO A 734 19.49 -25.03 20.43
N PRO A 735 19.07 -23.78 20.17
CA PRO A 735 19.26 -23.15 18.87
C PRO A 735 20.72 -23.10 18.43
N THR A 736 20.97 -23.56 17.21
CA THR A 736 22.28 -23.47 16.57
C THR A 736 22.52 -22.04 16.07
N PRO A 737 23.78 -21.67 15.76
CA PRO A 737 24.08 -20.42 15.07
C PRO A 737 23.30 -20.25 13.74
N GLN A 738 23.02 -21.36 13.05
CA GLN A 738 22.20 -21.39 11.83
C GLN A 738 20.76 -20.94 12.14
N HIS A 739 20.16 -21.39 13.23
CA HIS A 739 18.81 -20.96 13.65
C HIS A 739 18.75 -19.45 13.93
N TYR A 740 19.73 -18.88 14.63
CA TYR A 740 19.76 -17.44 14.90
C TYR A 740 19.90 -16.58 13.62
N GLN A 741 20.66 -17.07 12.64
CA GLN A 741 20.75 -16.44 11.32
C GLN A 741 19.41 -16.50 10.58
N LEU A 742 18.72 -17.64 10.63
CA LEU A 742 17.41 -17.83 10.00
C LEU A 742 16.29 -17.03 10.69
N PHE A 743 16.29 -16.92 12.03
CA PHE A 743 15.37 -16.05 12.78
C PHE A 743 15.45 -14.60 12.27
N SER A 744 16.67 -14.08 12.21
CA SER A 744 16.95 -12.73 11.72
C SER A 744 16.59 -12.59 10.24
N SER A 745 16.94 -13.58 9.42
CA SER A 745 16.66 -13.60 7.99
C SER A 745 15.16 -13.47 7.71
N PHE A 746 14.34 -14.33 8.30
CA PHE A 746 12.89 -14.32 8.06
C PHE A 746 12.21 -13.07 8.63
N SER A 747 12.63 -12.63 9.82
CA SER A 747 12.08 -11.42 10.42
C SER A 747 12.39 -10.16 9.60
N LEU A 748 13.64 -9.97 9.17
CA LEU A 748 14.05 -8.82 8.36
C LEU A 748 13.47 -8.88 6.95
N LEU A 749 13.28 -10.08 6.37
CA LEU A 749 12.63 -10.23 5.07
C LEU A 749 11.17 -9.77 5.13
N LEU A 750 10.42 -10.23 6.13
CA LEU A 750 9.04 -9.79 6.35
C LEU A 750 8.97 -8.28 6.57
N LEU A 751 9.81 -7.74 7.47
CA LEU A 751 9.87 -6.31 7.75
C LEU A 751 10.17 -5.49 6.48
N GLY A 752 11.17 -5.90 5.70
CA GLY A 752 11.55 -5.24 4.44
C GLY A 752 10.43 -5.28 3.40
N MET A 753 9.74 -6.41 3.25
CA MET A 753 8.59 -6.54 2.33
C MET A 753 7.41 -5.67 2.75
N PHE A 754 7.05 -5.67 4.05
CA PHE A 754 5.97 -4.84 4.57
C PHE A 754 6.27 -3.36 4.40
N LEU A 755 7.48 -2.90 4.77
CA LEU A 755 7.85 -1.49 4.65
C LEU A 755 7.98 -1.03 3.19
N SER A 756 8.44 -1.91 2.29
CA SER A 756 8.48 -1.60 0.84
C SER A 756 7.06 -1.45 0.28
N SER A 757 6.14 -2.34 0.65
CA SER A 757 4.73 -2.21 0.24
C SER A 757 4.11 -0.95 0.84
N LEU A 758 4.27 -0.75 2.15
CA LEU A 758 3.71 0.39 2.89
C LEU A 758 4.23 1.72 2.35
N ALA A 759 5.49 1.83 1.94
CA ALA A 759 6.03 3.08 1.42
C ALA A 759 5.37 3.56 0.11
N THR A 760 4.65 2.67 -0.61
CA THR A 760 3.84 3.06 -1.77
C THR A 760 2.45 3.57 -1.38
N LEU A 761 1.97 3.23 -0.19
CA LEU A 761 0.65 3.63 0.34
C LEU A 761 0.76 4.81 1.33
N ASN A 762 1.69 4.72 2.26
CA ASN A 762 2.04 5.72 3.26
C ASN A 762 3.56 5.79 3.41
N PHE A 763 4.18 6.62 2.56
CA PHE A 763 5.62 6.88 2.56
C PHE A 763 6.14 7.26 3.95
N SER A 764 5.44 8.18 4.61
CA SER A 764 5.89 8.78 5.87
C SER A 764 5.91 7.77 7.02
N LEU A 765 4.87 6.94 7.15
CA LEU A 765 4.83 5.87 8.15
C LEU A 765 5.91 4.80 7.89
N ALA A 766 6.09 4.39 6.63
CA ALA A 766 7.11 3.42 6.26
C ALA A 766 8.53 3.94 6.54
N LEU A 767 8.79 5.21 6.27
CA LEU A 767 10.07 5.84 6.54
C LEU A 767 10.35 5.96 8.04
N LEU A 768 9.37 6.45 8.83
CA LEU A 768 9.51 6.59 10.28
C LEU A 768 9.77 5.24 10.94
N VAL A 769 8.93 4.23 10.66
CA VAL A 769 9.10 2.88 11.21
C VAL A 769 10.37 2.23 10.68
N GLY A 770 10.71 2.42 9.40
CA GLY A 770 11.94 1.89 8.81
C GLY A 770 13.22 2.44 9.45
N LEU A 771 13.26 3.74 9.75
CA LEU A 771 14.39 4.35 10.47
C LEU A 771 14.49 3.83 11.90
N LEU A 772 13.37 3.77 12.62
CA LEU A 772 13.32 3.26 13.99
C LEU A 772 13.65 1.76 14.09
N ALA A 773 13.31 0.97 13.07
CA ALA A 773 13.60 -0.45 12.99
C ALA A 773 15.00 -0.76 12.41
N SER A 774 15.69 0.22 11.79
CA SER A 774 17.00 0.03 11.15
C SER A 774 18.09 -0.57 12.03
N PRO A 775 18.14 -0.35 13.37
CA PRO A 775 19.10 -1.03 14.23
C PRO A 775 18.98 -2.56 14.20
N LEU A 776 17.78 -3.11 13.94
CA LEU A 776 17.53 -4.56 13.90
C LEU A 776 18.36 -5.28 12.82
N THR A 777 18.70 -4.58 11.74
CA THR A 777 19.55 -5.09 10.65
C THR A 777 20.91 -5.56 11.13
N PHE A 778 21.47 -4.89 12.14
CA PHE A 778 22.82 -5.12 12.63
C PHE A 778 22.88 -6.04 13.84
N VAL A 779 21.73 -6.53 14.32
CA VAL A 779 21.68 -7.40 15.50
C VAL A 779 22.32 -8.76 15.21
N ARG A 780 23.16 -9.21 16.15
CA ARG A 780 23.86 -10.49 16.13
C ARG A 780 23.91 -11.09 17.53
N PRO A 781 24.01 -12.43 17.66
CA PRO A 781 24.29 -13.05 18.94
C PRO A 781 25.65 -12.57 19.48
N LEU A 782 25.65 -12.05 20.71
CA LEU A 782 26.87 -11.57 21.38
C LEU A 782 27.28 -12.51 22.53
N ARG A 783 28.59 -12.73 22.67
CA ARG A 783 29.16 -13.57 23.74
C ARG A 783 29.45 -12.78 25.02
N HIS A 784 29.93 -11.55 24.90
CA HIS A 784 30.28 -10.73 26.06
C HIS A 784 29.02 -10.17 26.74
N PRO A 785 28.80 -10.45 28.04
CA PRO A 785 27.56 -10.09 28.73
C PRO A 785 27.36 -8.57 28.80
N ILE A 786 28.42 -7.81 29.08
CA ILE A 786 28.34 -6.34 29.17
C ILE A 786 27.87 -5.73 27.84
N LEU A 787 28.52 -6.11 26.73
CA LEU A 787 28.15 -5.61 25.40
C LEU A 787 26.75 -6.08 24.99
N LYS A 788 26.39 -7.32 25.30
CA LYS A 788 25.07 -7.90 25.03
C LYS A 788 23.95 -7.11 25.71
N TYR A 789 24.05 -6.89 27.01
CA TYR A 789 23.04 -6.13 27.75
C TYR A 789 23.09 -4.62 27.44
N GLY A 790 24.27 -4.07 27.11
CA GLY A 790 24.40 -2.70 26.60
C GLY A 790 23.68 -2.49 25.26
N CYS A 791 23.89 -3.37 24.28
CA CYS A 791 23.14 -3.35 23.02
C CYS A 791 21.65 -3.59 23.23
N ALA A 792 21.25 -4.45 24.18
CA ALA A 792 19.84 -4.67 24.49
C ALA A 792 19.20 -3.42 25.11
N ALA A 793 19.90 -2.70 26.00
CA ALA A 793 19.42 -1.42 26.52
C ALA A 793 19.22 -0.38 25.40
N LEU A 794 20.19 -0.26 24.49
CA LEU A 794 20.09 0.65 23.34
C LEU A 794 18.92 0.28 22.41
N LEU A 795 18.77 -1.01 22.09
CA LEU A 795 17.70 -1.47 21.21
C LEU A 795 16.31 -1.34 21.88
N SER A 796 16.23 -1.37 23.22
CA SER A 796 14.99 -1.08 23.95
C SER A 796 14.51 0.36 23.80
N LEU A 797 15.40 1.33 23.60
CA LEU A 797 15.01 2.72 23.30
C LEU A 797 14.20 2.82 21.99
N PHE A 798 14.42 1.89 21.06
CA PHE A 798 13.67 1.75 19.80
C PHE A 798 12.56 0.71 19.88
N SER A 799 12.14 0.30 21.08
CA SER A 799 10.96 -0.56 21.22
C SER A 799 9.69 0.25 20.93
N PRO A 800 8.69 -0.33 20.26
CA PRO A 800 7.46 0.40 19.94
C PRO A 800 6.77 1.02 21.17
N PRO A 801 6.65 0.34 22.34
CA PRO A 801 6.07 0.97 23.53
C PRO A 801 6.84 2.20 24.02
N ILE A 802 8.19 2.15 24.04
CA ILE A 802 9.01 3.28 24.47
C ILE A 802 8.88 4.45 23.50
N VAL A 803 8.84 4.18 22.20
CA VAL A 803 8.66 5.24 21.19
C VAL A 803 7.27 5.86 21.26
N VAL A 804 6.22 5.09 21.54
CA VAL A 804 4.87 5.65 21.78
C VAL A 804 4.87 6.56 23.01
N VAL A 805 5.51 6.17 24.11
CA VAL A 805 5.64 7.02 25.30
C VAL A 805 6.46 8.27 25.02
N ALA A 806 7.60 8.13 24.33
CA ALA A 806 8.44 9.26 23.96
C ALA A 806 7.70 10.24 23.03
N GLY A 807 6.91 9.72 22.09
CA GLY A 807 6.06 10.52 21.21
C GLY A 807 4.96 11.26 21.97
N ALA A 808 4.31 10.59 22.93
CA ALA A 808 3.31 11.23 23.81
C ALA A 808 3.92 12.39 24.61
N VAL A 809 5.09 12.17 25.22
CA VAL A 809 5.83 13.22 25.95
C VAL A 809 6.27 14.35 25.03
N ALA A 810 6.84 14.04 23.87
CA ALA A 810 7.33 15.05 22.92
C ALA A 810 6.19 15.88 22.29
N GLY A 811 5.00 15.29 22.15
CA GLY A 811 3.80 15.99 21.69
C GLY A 811 3.04 16.73 22.79
N GLU A 812 3.50 16.66 24.05
CA GLU A 812 2.79 17.19 25.23
C GLU A 812 1.36 16.63 25.37
N VAL A 813 1.13 15.40 24.88
CA VAL A 813 -0.16 14.70 24.94
C VAL A 813 -0.07 13.56 25.95
N GLY A 814 -1.08 13.42 26.81
CA GLY A 814 -1.15 12.31 27.76
C GLY A 814 -1.20 10.95 27.05
N LEU A 815 -0.47 9.95 27.56
CA LEU A 815 -0.42 8.59 26.98
C LEU A 815 -1.82 7.98 26.79
N ARG A 816 -2.73 8.22 27.74
CA ARG A 816 -4.12 7.78 27.64
C ARG A 816 -4.81 8.33 26.38
N ALA A 817 -4.66 9.62 26.12
CA ALA A 817 -5.26 10.27 24.96
C ALA A 817 -4.67 9.74 23.65
N VAL A 818 -3.37 9.46 23.59
CA VAL A 818 -2.74 8.84 22.41
C VAL A 818 -3.32 7.44 22.13
N LEU A 819 -3.53 6.63 23.18
CA LEU A 819 -4.10 5.29 23.04
C LEU A 819 -5.60 5.33 22.66
N GLU A 820 -6.36 6.25 23.26
CA GLU A 820 -7.77 6.49 22.89
C GLU A 820 -7.90 6.95 21.45
N GLU A 821 -7.02 7.86 21.01
CA GLU A 821 -6.98 8.36 19.63
C GLU A 821 -6.62 7.24 18.65
N ALA A 822 -5.65 6.39 18.99
CA ALA A 822 -5.28 5.24 18.18
C ALA A 822 -6.44 4.23 18.06
N ALA A 823 -7.17 3.99 19.16
CA ALA A 823 -8.33 3.10 19.18
C ALA A 823 -9.53 3.65 18.43
N PHE A 824 -9.81 4.95 18.59
CA PHE A 824 -10.82 5.66 17.83
C PHE A 824 -10.47 5.65 16.33
N GLY A 825 -9.22 5.97 16.00
CA GLY A 825 -8.72 5.98 14.65
C GLY A 825 -8.78 4.62 13.95
N TRP A 826 -8.47 3.54 14.66
CA TRP A 826 -8.63 2.18 14.17
C TRP A 826 -10.10 1.83 13.89
N GLY A 827 -10.99 2.13 14.84
CA GLY A 827 -12.40 1.74 14.77
C GLY A 827 -13.27 2.60 13.84
N VAL A 828 -12.95 3.89 13.71
CA VAL A 828 -13.77 4.87 12.97
C VAL A 828 -13.12 5.29 11.65
N TRP A 829 -11.84 5.65 11.66
CA TRP A 829 -11.14 6.14 10.46
C TRP A 829 -10.42 5.05 9.65
N GLY A 830 -10.32 3.83 10.19
CA GLY A 830 -9.54 2.75 9.59
C GLY A 830 -8.03 3.05 9.55
N MET A 831 -7.48 3.68 10.59
CA MET A 831 -6.06 4.02 10.68
C MET A 831 -5.14 2.77 10.68
N TYR A 832 -4.07 2.79 9.89
CA TYR A 832 -3.11 1.67 9.77
C TYR A 832 -1.99 1.73 10.80
N THR A 833 -1.76 2.88 11.43
CA THR A 833 -0.65 3.09 12.37
C THR A 833 -0.62 2.05 13.50
N PRO A 834 -1.73 1.73 14.19
CA PRO A 834 -1.73 0.66 15.20
C PRO A 834 -1.34 -0.71 14.64
N LEU A 835 -1.81 -1.05 13.44
CA LEU A 835 -1.47 -2.31 12.77
C LEU A 835 0.02 -2.40 12.46
N VAL A 836 0.63 -1.33 11.92
CA VAL A 836 2.05 -1.32 11.56
C VAL A 836 2.93 -1.37 12.83
N VAL A 837 2.58 -0.61 13.86
CA VAL A 837 3.33 -0.58 15.13
C VAL A 837 3.29 -1.95 15.81
N TRP A 838 2.13 -2.57 15.92
CA TRP A 838 1.94 -3.80 16.72
C TRP A 838 2.11 -5.10 15.96
N CYS A 839 1.76 -5.15 14.67
CA CYS A 839 1.81 -6.37 13.87
C CYS A 839 2.97 -6.41 12.87
N VAL A 840 3.75 -5.34 12.70
CA VAL A 840 4.91 -5.34 11.80
C VAL A 840 6.20 -5.02 12.57
N TRP A 841 6.24 -3.90 13.28
CA TRP A 841 7.45 -3.44 13.94
C TRP A 841 7.73 -4.18 15.26
N TRP A 842 6.73 -4.31 16.15
CA TRP A 842 6.89 -4.99 17.43
C TRP A 842 7.36 -6.46 17.30
N PRO A 843 6.80 -7.31 16.42
CA PRO A 843 7.27 -8.67 16.24
C PRO A 843 8.71 -8.74 15.75
N ALA A 844 9.12 -7.85 14.83
CA ALA A 844 10.49 -7.77 14.35
C ALA A 844 11.46 -7.38 15.47
N TRP A 845 11.06 -6.44 16.32
CA TRP A 845 11.82 -6.05 17.50
C TRP A 845 11.99 -7.19 18.50
N VAL A 846 10.92 -7.95 18.78
CA VAL A 846 10.97 -9.12 19.69
C VAL A 846 11.94 -10.18 19.16
N VAL A 847 11.85 -10.53 17.87
CA VAL A 847 12.76 -11.51 17.25
C VAL A 847 14.21 -11.02 17.30
N GLY A 848 14.45 -9.73 17.00
CA GLY A 848 15.77 -9.12 17.13
C GLY A 848 16.33 -9.23 18.55
N MET A 849 15.53 -8.92 19.57
CA MET A 849 15.93 -9.08 20.96
C MET A 849 16.21 -10.53 21.35
N VAL A 850 15.40 -11.50 20.89
CA VAL A 850 15.65 -12.93 21.14
C VAL A 850 16.97 -13.38 20.52
N VAL A 851 17.31 -12.89 19.32
CA VAL A 851 18.60 -13.17 18.67
C VAL A 851 19.77 -12.58 19.46
N LEU A 852 19.64 -11.33 19.91
CA LEU A 852 20.66 -10.67 20.73
C LEU A 852 20.86 -11.38 22.08
N LEU A 853 19.76 -11.79 22.70
CA LEU A 853 19.72 -12.43 24.02
C LEU A 853 20.02 -13.94 23.99
N GLY A 854 20.06 -14.55 22.81
CA GLY A 854 20.39 -15.95 22.61
C GLY A 854 21.75 -16.37 23.16
N ARG A 855 21.90 -17.68 23.44
CA ARG A 855 23.18 -18.31 23.79
C ARG A 855 23.58 -19.21 22.62
N THR A 856 24.77 -19.00 22.06
CA THR A 856 25.30 -19.93 21.05
C THR A 856 25.81 -21.16 21.80
N GLY A 857 25.15 -22.31 21.61
CA GLY A 857 25.58 -23.55 22.23
C GLY A 857 26.95 -23.97 21.71
N VAL A 858 28.01 -23.70 22.47
CA VAL A 858 29.25 -24.46 22.34
C VAL A 858 29.17 -25.54 23.40
N SER A 859 29.10 -26.80 22.96
CA SER A 859 29.40 -27.96 23.77
C SER A 859 30.86 -27.86 24.24
N GLY A 860 31.08 -27.11 25.31
CA GLY A 860 32.25 -27.22 26.16
C GLY A 860 31.79 -27.92 27.41
N LYS A 861 31.93 -29.25 27.47
CA LYS A 861 32.02 -29.97 28.75
C LYS A 861 33.21 -29.36 29.51
N ALA A 862 32.96 -28.34 30.31
CA ALA A 862 33.81 -28.02 31.44
C ALA A 862 33.59 -29.15 32.45
N LYS A 863 34.52 -30.11 32.47
CA LYS A 863 34.65 -31.04 33.59
C LYS A 863 34.89 -30.21 34.85
N SER A 864 33.99 -30.29 35.82
CA SER A 864 34.27 -30.02 37.22
C SER A 864 33.53 -31.02 38.10
N ALA A 865 34.13 -32.19 38.25
CA ALA A 865 34.13 -33.05 39.44
C ALA A 865 35.18 -34.13 39.19
#